data_AF-A0A8J6TRF2-F1
#
_entry.id   AF-A0A8J6TRF2-F1
#
_cell.length_a   1.000
_cell.length_b   1.000
_cell.length_c   1.000
_cell.angle_alpha   90.00
_cell.angle_beta   90.00
_cell.angle_gamma   90.00
#
_symmetry.space_group_name_H-M   'P 1'
#
loop_
_entity.id
_entity.type
_entity.pdbx_description
1 polymer ?
#
loop_
_entity_poly.entity_id
_entity_poly.type
_entity_poly.pdbx_seq_one_letter_code
_entity_poly.pdbx_strand_id
1 'polypeptide(L)'
;MAKVTQLTPEEYQECESGTKDLTFAFLYTCANHLGVDVGEIITGVTPRLATYTVCRAGDGMPVKRREGFQYFHLASALKKRLAEPCLVKVKYDEQMEKTPVSLTAHAGQELDYVLKGTLRIKVGGHVEILKAGDSIYFDASKPHGMVAIGGEDCEFLAIGMRGGNDSYDQPKAIDDEDDVTIRTRDQLLYKDYVEETLDQSGQLVDIKFHIPDHFNFGYDVVDKLAQKNPNKLAMVWESNDHEVKNFTFGDISRYSSMVANYLTDLGVKKGDRVMLVLKRHYEFWFAITALHKIGAIVIPATNQLTQKDLTYRFNAAGVKAILCTSDGEVSYAAEEAFAESPTVEIKILLHEKREGWLDFEEAYTKSDHFERADTLKTDPMLMYFTSGTTGYPKIATHDFTYPIGHIVTARWWHNVDPDGLHFAISDTGWGKAVWGKIYGQWLCEAAIFTYDFDRFHADDILQMFAKHHITTFCAPPTMYRMFIKEDLSKYDLSSLEYSCTAGEALNPEVYNQWLANTGLKIMEGFGQTESTLILGNLVGSENKVGSMGRPNPQYEVYLVDSKGEPVYPGEVGEIVLRTKKGRPCGMFCGYYRNKQLTEEVWHDDLYHTGDTAWCDEEGYFWYVGRTDDIIKSSGYRIGPFEIESVLMELPYVLECAITGVPDPVRGQVVKATIVLTRGSVPSEELKVEIQRYVKERTAPYKYPRVVEFVDELPKTISGKIRRVELREKHS
;
A
#
# COMPACT_ATOMS: atom_id res chain seq x y z
N MET A 1 -13.59 -25.04 -42.79
CA MET A 1 -13.16 -25.68 -41.54
C MET A 1 -12.86 -27.17 -41.69
N ALA A 2 -13.70 -27.99 -42.33
CA ALA A 2 -13.42 -29.43 -42.59
C ALA A 2 -11.99 -29.72 -43.11
N LYS A 3 -11.53 -28.96 -44.12
CA LYS A 3 -10.17 -29.07 -44.68
C LYS A 3 -9.05 -28.75 -43.66
N VAL A 4 -9.31 -27.83 -42.74
CA VAL A 4 -8.35 -27.37 -41.72
C VAL A 4 -8.24 -28.41 -40.59
N THR A 5 -9.38 -28.99 -40.20
CA THR A 5 -9.46 -30.05 -39.19
C THR A 5 -9.15 -31.44 -39.74
N GLN A 6 -8.78 -31.54 -41.03
CA GLN A 6 -8.49 -32.80 -41.73
C GLN A 6 -9.65 -33.82 -41.69
N LEU A 7 -10.89 -33.34 -41.64
CA LEU A 7 -12.10 -34.16 -41.69
C LEU A 7 -12.75 -34.06 -43.07
N THR A 8 -13.50 -35.09 -43.46
CA THR A 8 -14.40 -34.98 -44.61
C THR A 8 -15.54 -33.98 -44.30
N PRO A 9 -16.19 -33.38 -45.32
CA PRO A 9 -17.31 -32.47 -45.09
C PRO A 9 -18.45 -33.09 -44.29
N GLU A 10 -18.77 -34.37 -44.53
CA GLU A 10 -19.79 -35.09 -43.74
C GLU A 10 -19.35 -35.27 -42.28
N GLU A 11 -18.12 -35.70 -42.02
CA GLU A 11 -17.62 -35.88 -40.63
C GLU A 11 -17.52 -34.56 -39.87
N TYR A 12 -17.15 -33.47 -40.56
CA TYR A 12 -17.15 -32.14 -39.97
C TYR A 12 -18.57 -31.72 -39.59
N GLN A 13 -19.57 -31.98 -40.44
CA GLN A 13 -20.98 -31.72 -40.13
C GLN A 13 -21.49 -32.55 -38.96
N GLU A 14 -21.06 -33.80 -38.83
CA GLU A 14 -21.40 -34.65 -37.67
C GLU A 14 -20.82 -34.10 -36.35
N CYS A 15 -19.59 -33.59 -36.39
CA CYS A 15 -18.98 -32.90 -35.25
C CYS A 15 -19.67 -31.56 -34.92
N GLU A 16 -19.95 -30.74 -35.94
CA GLU A 16 -20.61 -29.42 -35.77
C GLU A 16 -22.06 -29.54 -35.30
N SER A 17 -22.77 -30.59 -35.71
CA SER A 17 -24.13 -30.88 -35.26
C SER A 17 -24.20 -31.51 -33.86
N GLY A 18 -23.06 -31.81 -33.23
CA GLY A 18 -23.00 -32.46 -31.93
C GLY A 18 -23.42 -33.94 -31.95
N THR A 19 -23.50 -34.54 -33.15
CA THR A 19 -23.85 -35.96 -33.33
C THR A 19 -22.66 -36.88 -33.06
N LYS A 20 -21.44 -36.31 -33.00
CA LYS A 20 -20.19 -36.99 -32.69
C LYS A 20 -19.38 -36.17 -31.68
N ASP A 21 -18.82 -36.83 -30.67
CA ASP A 21 -18.01 -36.18 -29.64
C ASP A 21 -16.80 -35.45 -30.25
N LEU A 22 -16.57 -34.22 -29.77
CA LEU A 22 -15.48 -33.37 -30.24
C LEU A 22 -14.17 -33.82 -29.58
N THR A 23 -13.20 -34.25 -30.39
CA THR A 23 -11.86 -34.56 -29.88
C THR A 23 -11.10 -33.27 -29.56
N PHE A 24 -10.20 -33.31 -28.58
CA PHE A 24 -9.35 -32.15 -28.26
C PHE A 24 -8.53 -31.67 -29.46
N ALA A 25 -8.06 -32.59 -30.30
CA ALA A 25 -7.33 -32.25 -31.53
C ALA A 25 -8.19 -31.45 -32.53
N PHE A 26 -9.47 -31.79 -32.66
CA PHE A 26 -10.43 -31.03 -33.48
C PHE A 26 -10.63 -29.62 -32.92
N LEU A 27 -10.90 -29.51 -31.61
CA LEU A 27 -11.13 -28.24 -30.91
C LEU A 27 -9.91 -27.32 -30.97
N TYR A 28 -8.72 -27.86 -30.74
CA TYR A 28 -7.45 -27.12 -30.80
C TYR A 28 -7.15 -26.60 -32.21
N THR A 29 -7.42 -27.42 -33.24
CA THR A 29 -7.20 -27.04 -34.64
C THR A 29 -8.17 -25.94 -35.08
N CYS A 30 -9.43 -26.00 -34.63
CA CYS A 30 -10.40 -24.91 -34.83
C CYS A 30 -9.95 -23.63 -34.12
N ALA A 31 -9.52 -23.73 -32.86
CA ALA A 31 -9.10 -22.60 -32.04
C ALA A 31 -7.90 -21.86 -32.65
N ASN A 32 -6.88 -22.63 -33.02
CA ASN A 32 -5.66 -22.09 -33.63
C ASN A 32 -5.93 -21.44 -35.00
N HIS A 33 -6.83 -22.01 -35.81
CA HIS A 33 -7.17 -21.44 -37.11
C HIS A 33 -8.06 -20.18 -37.03
N LEU A 34 -8.88 -20.09 -35.99
CA LEU A 34 -9.76 -18.94 -35.74
C LEU A 34 -9.08 -17.85 -34.89
N GLY A 35 -7.86 -18.11 -34.39
CA GLY A 35 -7.10 -17.16 -33.56
C GLY A 35 -7.69 -16.97 -32.16
N VAL A 36 -8.33 -18.00 -31.61
CA VAL A 36 -8.99 -17.99 -30.29
C VAL A 36 -8.39 -19.04 -29.38
N ASP A 37 -8.50 -18.87 -28.06
CA ASP A 37 -8.02 -19.86 -27.11
C ASP A 37 -8.86 -21.15 -27.17
N VAL A 38 -8.21 -22.33 -27.04
CA VAL A 38 -8.92 -23.61 -27.15
C VAL A 38 -9.93 -23.82 -26.01
N GLY A 39 -9.67 -23.24 -24.84
CA GLY A 39 -10.60 -23.17 -23.73
C GLY A 39 -11.87 -22.39 -24.06
N GLU A 40 -11.83 -21.40 -24.96
CA GLU A 40 -13.01 -20.64 -25.40
C GLU A 40 -13.98 -21.52 -26.21
N ILE A 41 -13.44 -22.40 -27.08
CA ILE A 41 -14.25 -23.35 -27.85
C ILE A 41 -14.75 -24.50 -26.96
N ILE A 42 -13.92 -24.99 -26.02
CA ILE A 42 -14.27 -26.09 -25.11
C ILE A 42 -15.36 -25.68 -24.12
N THR A 43 -15.26 -24.48 -23.54
CA THR A 43 -16.17 -24.03 -22.48
C THR A 43 -17.42 -23.34 -23.02
N GLY A 44 -17.39 -22.87 -24.28
CA GLY A 44 -18.49 -22.12 -24.89
C GLY A 44 -18.73 -20.76 -24.23
N VAL A 45 -17.78 -20.26 -23.43
CA VAL A 45 -17.90 -19.00 -22.67
C VAL A 45 -16.74 -18.08 -23.01
N THR A 46 -17.06 -16.96 -23.66
CA THR A 46 -16.15 -15.81 -23.79
C THR A 46 -16.37 -14.87 -22.60
N PRO A 47 -15.34 -14.46 -21.83
CA PRO A 47 -15.51 -13.51 -20.73
C PRO A 47 -15.34 -12.06 -21.19
N ARG A 48 -15.82 -11.72 -22.39
CA ARG A 48 -15.88 -10.32 -22.85
C ARG A 48 -17.26 -10.01 -23.42
N LEU A 49 -17.96 -9.10 -22.74
CA LEU A 49 -19.05 -8.34 -23.36
C LEU A 49 -18.39 -7.31 -24.29
N ALA A 50 -18.44 -7.53 -25.61
CA ALA A 50 -17.80 -6.60 -26.56
C ALA A 50 -18.65 -5.35 -26.85
N THR A 51 -19.97 -5.39 -26.64
CA THR A 51 -20.88 -4.24 -26.88
C THR A 51 -22.13 -4.26 -25.96
N TYR A 52 -23.35 -4.51 -26.44
CA TYR A 52 -24.59 -4.48 -25.64
C TYR A 52 -25.64 -5.51 -26.09
N THR A 53 -26.60 -5.83 -25.21
CA THR A 53 -27.81 -6.60 -25.52
C THR A 53 -29.04 -5.69 -25.37
N VAL A 54 -29.93 -5.63 -26.35
CA VAL A 54 -31.22 -4.89 -26.26
C VAL A 54 -32.36 -5.87 -26.04
N CYS A 55 -33.05 -5.73 -24.90
CA CYS A 55 -34.38 -6.29 -24.71
C CYS A 55 -35.38 -5.16 -24.90
N ARG A 56 -36.30 -5.31 -25.88
CA ARG A 56 -37.28 -4.27 -26.17
C ARG A 56 -38.42 -4.35 -25.16
N ALA A 57 -39.08 -3.21 -24.94
CA ALA A 57 -40.23 -3.14 -24.04
C ALA A 57 -41.26 -4.22 -24.39
N GLY A 58 -41.53 -5.14 -23.45
CA GLY A 58 -42.47 -6.25 -23.62
C GLY A 58 -41.85 -7.63 -23.89
N ASP A 59 -40.55 -7.73 -24.17
CA ASP A 59 -39.88 -8.99 -24.58
C ASP A 59 -39.22 -9.78 -23.42
N GLY A 60 -39.37 -9.33 -22.17
CA GLY A 60 -38.79 -10.00 -21.00
C GLY A 60 -39.51 -11.30 -20.62
N MET A 61 -38.77 -12.30 -20.12
CA MET A 61 -39.38 -13.57 -19.69
C MET A 61 -40.15 -13.40 -18.37
N PRO A 62 -41.41 -13.87 -18.26
CA PRO A 62 -42.21 -13.73 -17.04
C PRO A 62 -41.71 -14.64 -15.92
N VAL A 63 -41.66 -14.12 -14.69
CA VAL A 63 -41.30 -14.86 -13.47
C VAL A 63 -42.28 -14.53 -12.34
N LYS A 64 -42.68 -15.53 -11.55
CA LYS A 64 -43.50 -15.32 -10.33
C LYS A 64 -42.59 -15.31 -9.10
N ARG A 65 -42.55 -14.19 -8.37
CA ARG A 65 -41.81 -14.06 -7.09
C ARG A 65 -42.70 -13.70 -5.90
N ARG A 66 -43.74 -12.89 -6.10
CA ARG A 66 -44.68 -12.41 -5.06
C ARG A 66 -46.09 -12.26 -5.63
N GLU A 67 -47.12 -12.50 -4.81
CA GLU A 67 -48.52 -12.32 -5.19
C GLU A 67 -48.85 -10.82 -5.38
N GLY A 68 -49.58 -10.47 -6.43
CA GLY A 68 -49.88 -9.07 -6.81
C GLY A 68 -48.83 -8.35 -7.67
N PHE A 69 -47.66 -8.97 -7.87
CA PHE A 69 -46.54 -8.41 -8.63
C PHE A 69 -46.27 -9.22 -9.90
N GLN A 70 -45.95 -8.54 -11.00
CA GLN A 70 -45.50 -9.18 -12.26
C GLN A 70 -44.05 -8.80 -12.54
N TYR A 71 -43.18 -9.80 -12.71
CA TYR A 71 -41.75 -9.60 -12.97
C TYR A 71 -41.39 -10.06 -14.38
N PHE A 72 -40.64 -9.23 -15.10
CA PHE A 72 -40.13 -9.53 -16.44
C PHE A 72 -38.60 -9.41 -16.43
N HIS A 73 -37.89 -10.49 -16.71
CA HIS A 73 -36.42 -10.47 -16.74
C HIS A 73 -35.93 -9.72 -17.99
N LEU A 74 -35.21 -8.61 -17.81
CA LEU A 74 -34.82 -7.73 -18.92
C LEU A 74 -33.57 -8.19 -19.66
N ALA A 75 -32.72 -9.00 -19.03
CA ALA A 75 -31.56 -9.58 -19.71
C ALA A 75 -31.35 -11.04 -19.26
N SER A 76 -32.03 -12.01 -19.90
CA SER A 76 -32.01 -13.42 -19.47
C SER A 76 -30.60 -14.03 -19.35
N ALA A 77 -29.60 -13.51 -20.08
CA ALA A 77 -28.19 -13.89 -19.96
C ALA A 77 -27.54 -13.46 -18.63
N LEU A 78 -28.11 -12.47 -17.93
CA LEU A 78 -27.71 -12.01 -16.60
C LEU A 78 -28.35 -12.82 -15.47
N LYS A 79 -29.18 -13.81 -15.79
CA LYS A 79 -29.76 -14.71 -14.79
C LYS A 79 -28.64 -15.44 -14.04
N LYS A 80 -28.68 -15.40 -12.70
CA LYS A 80 -27.62 -15.91 -11.81
C LYS A 80 -26.27 -15.20 -11.95
N ARG A 81 -26.26 -13.97 -12.46
CA ARG A 81 -25.08 -13.08 -12.48
C ARG A 81 -25.15 -12.06 -11.35
N LEU A 82 -24.10 -11.24 -11.24
CA LEU A 82 -23.94 -10.28 -10.16
C LEU A 82 -25.04 -9.22 -10.10
N ALA A 83 -25.65 -8.85 -11.24
CA ALA A 83 -26.77 -7.91 -11.30
C ALA A 83 -27.89 -8.49 -12.19
N GLU A 84 -29.07 -8.67 -11.63
CA GLU A 84 -30.26 -9.22 -12.31
C GLU A 84 -31.32 -8.13 -12.50
N PRO A 85 -31.44 -7.53 -13.69
CA PRO A 85 -32.45 -6.50 -13.95
C PRO A 85 -33.82 -7.13 -14.25
N CYS A 86 -34.81 -6.78 -13.44
CA CYS A 86 -36.22 -7.10 -13.62
C CYS A 86 -37.04 -5.84 -13.85
N LEU A 87 -37.95 -5.85 -14.81
CA LEU A 87 -39.08 -4.90 -14.84
C LEU A 87 -40.19 -5.44 -13.96
N VAL A 88 -40.64 -4.65 -13.00
CA VAL A 88 -41.69 -5.01 -12.04
C VAL A 88 -42.93 -4.16 -12.30
N LYS A 89 -44.09 -4.81 -12.36
CA LYS A 89 -45.40 -4.16 -12.43
C LYS A 89 -46.20 -4.52 -11.19
N VAL A 90 -46.69 -3.49 -10.50
CA VAL A 90 -47.47 -3.60 -9.28
C VAL A 90 -48.83 -2.99 -9.54
N LYS A 91 -49.88 -3.78 -9.34
CA LYS A 91 -51.24 -3.28 -9.50
C LYS A 91 -51.63 -2.41 -8.32
N TYR A 92 -52.29 -1.30 -8.60
CA TYR A 92 -52.91 -0.51 -7.56
C TYR A 92 -54.12 -1.26 -6.97
N ASP A 93 -54.20 -1.27 -5.65
CA ASP A 93 -55.32 -1.80 -4.89
C ASP A 93 -55.60 -0.85 -3.71
N GLU A 94 -56.82 -0.31 -3.68
CA GLU A 94 -57.25 0.70 -2.70
C GLU A 94 -57.20 0.17 -1.25
N GLN A 95 -57.36 -1.14 -1.05
CA GLN A 95 -57.27 -1.75 0.27
C GLN A 95 -55.81 -1.88 0.72
N MET A 96 -54.89 -2.23 -0.20
CA MET A 96 -53.46 -2.36 0.11
C MET A 96 -52.75 -1.02 0.36
N GLU A 97 -53.23 0.07 -0.24
CA GLU A 97 -52.75 1.42 0.09
C GLU A 97 -53.06 1.82 1.54
N LYS A 98 -54.17 1.31 2.09
CA LYS A 98 -54.65 1.63 3.45
C LYS A 98 -54.13 0.68 4.54
N THR A 99 -53.52 -0.44 4.19
CA THR A 99 -52.95 -1.40 5.14
C THR A 99 -51.42 -1.25 5.27
N PRO A 100 -50.83 -1.67 6.41
CA PRO A 100 -49.37 -1.69 6.57
C PRO A 100 -48.69 -2.56 5.51
N VAL A 101 -47.57 -2.07 4.99
CA VAL A 101 -46.82 -2.75 3.91
C VAL A 101 -46.19 -4.03 4.44
N SER A 102 -46.51 -5.19 3.84
CA SER A 102 -45.92 -6.46 4.22
C SER A 102 -44.44 -6.52 3.83
N LEU A 103 -43.58 -6.80 4.82
CA LEU A 103 -42.13 -6.81 4.69
C LEU A 103 -41.58 -8.20 4.41
N THR A 104 -40.49 -8.22 3.64
CA THR A 104 -39.72 -9.39 3.23
C THR A 104 -38.24 -9.03 3.27
N ALA A 105 -37.37 -10.00 3.52
CA ALA A 105 -35.91 -9.84 3.44
C ALA A 105 -35.29 -10.96 2.63
N HIS A 106 -34.23 -10.65 1.87
CA HIS A 106 -33.45 -11.61 1.09
C HIS A 106 -32.00 -11.14 0.93
N ALA A 107 -31.05 -12.07 0.76
CA ALA A 107 -29.64 -11.72 0.67
C ALA A 107 -29.32 -10.89 -0.60
N GLY A 108 -28.51 -9.84 -0.44
CA GLY A 108 -28.05 -8.99 -1.54
C GLY A 108 -28.44 -7.52 -1.37
N GLN A 109 -28.16 -6.73 -2.41
CA GLN A 109 -28.55 -5.33 -2.50
C GLN A 109 -29.57 -5.15 -3.62
N GLU A 110 -30.47 -4.18 -3.52
CA GLU A 110 -31.48 -3.93 -4.55
C GLU A 110 -31.56 -2.44 -4.89
N LEU A 111 -31.52 -2.14 -6.19
CA LEU A 111 -31.79 -0.80 -6.72
C LEU A 111 -33.14 -0.82 -7.43
N ASP A 112 -34.07 -0.01 -6.93
CA ASP A 112 -35.36 0.23 -7.54
C ASP A 112 -35.40 1.61 -8.21
N TYR A 113 -35.80 1.65 -9.48
CA TYR A 113 -35.95 2.88 -10.26
C TYR A 113 -37.37 2.98 -10.83
N VAL A 114 -38.15 3.96 -10.38
CA VAL A 114 -39.56 4.08 -10.76
C VAL A 114 -39.69 4.67 -12.16
N LEU A 115 -40.31 3.90 -13.06
CA LEU A 115 -40.56 4.29 -14.44
C LEU A 115 -41.88 5.04 -14.59
N LYS A 116 -42.91 4.61 -13.86
CA LYS A 116 -44.28 5.16 -13.93
C LYS A 116 -45.05 4.87 -12.65
N GLY A 117 -45.94 5.78 -12.26
CA GLY A 117 -46.79 5.66 -11.09
C GLY A 117 -46.13 6.18 -9.82
N THR A 118 -46.72 5.87 -8.67
CA THR A 118 -46.19 6.22 -7.35
C THR A 118 -46.05 4.97 -6.49
N LEU A 119 -44.87 4.79 -5.89
CA LEU A 119 -44.51 3.62 -5.11
C LEU A 119 -44.23 4.03 -3.67
N ARG A 120 -44.96 3.44 -2.72
CA ARG A 120 -44.62 3.55 -1.30
C ARG A 120 -43.76 2.36 -0.92
N ILE A 121 -42.51 2.61 -0.55
CA ILE A 121 -41.57 1.59 -0.09
C ILE A 121 -41.31 1.77 1.41
N LYS A 122 -41.27 0.66 2.15
CA LYS A 122 -40.76 0.60 3.52
C LYS A 122 -39.48 -0.23 3.52
N VAL A 123 -38.38 0.28 4.07
CA VAL A 123 -37.11 -0.45 4.27
C VAL A 123 -36.67 -0.27 5.72
N GLY A 124 -36.62 -1.36 6.49
CA GLY A 124 -36.53 -1.32 7.94
C GLY A 124 -37.64 -0.44 8.53
N GLY A 125 -37.28 0.49 9.42
CA GLY A 125 -38.21 1.46 10.01
C GLY A 125 -38.62 2.64 9.09
N HIS A 126 -38.00 2.81 7.92
CA HIS A 126 -38.18 4.01 7.09
C HIS A 126 -39.21 3.80 5.99
N VAL A 127 -40.07 4.79 5.75
CA VAL A 127 -41.09 4.78 4.70
C VAL A 127 -40.83 5.94 3.75
N GLU A 128 -40.70 5.63 2.46
CA GLU A 128 -40.50 6.61 1.40
C GLU A 128 -41.59 6.49 0.32
N ILE A 129 -41.87 7.62 -0.33
CA ILE A 129 -42.78 7.69 -1.48
C ILE A 129 -41.97 8.10 -2.70
N LEU A 130 -41.82 7.18 -3.63
CA LEU A 130 -41.09 7.36 -4.88
C LEU A 130 -42.06 7.62 -6.01
N LYS A 131 -41.80 8.64 -6.82
CA LYS A 131 -42.53 8.96 -8.04
C LYS A 131 -41.69 8.58 -9.26
N ALA A 132 -42.30 8.62 -10.44
CA ALA A 132 -41.57 8.39 -11.68
C ALA A 132 -40.31 9.27 -11.79
N GLY A 133 -39.16 8.63 -12.03
CA GLY A 133 -37.84 9.26 -12.05
C GLY A 133 -37.06 9.14 -10.74
N ASP A 134 -37.71 8.76 -9.63
CA ASP A 134 -37.04 8.54 -8.35
C ASP A 134 -36.46 7.12 -8.28
N SER A 135 -35.40 6.98 -7.48
CA SER A 135 -34.76 5.69 -7.22
C SER A 135 -34.39 5.51 -5.77
N ILE A 136 -34.39 4.27 -5.31
CA ILE A 136 -33.91 3.89 -3.99
C ILE A 136 -32.94 2.72 -4.13
N TYR A 137 -31.80 2.83 -3.45
CA TYR A 137 -30.81 1.77 -3.36
C TYR A 137 -30.69 1.32 -1.91
N PHE A 138 -30.88 0.04 -1.64
CA PHE A 138 -30.94 -0.46 -0.27
C PHE A 138 -30.42 -1.90 -0.12
N ASP A 139 -30.03 -2.23 1.11
CA ASP A 139 -29.70 -3.59 1.51
C ASP A 139 -30.97 -4.44 1.61
N ALA A 140 -31.12 -5.38 0.69
CA ALA A 140 -32.31 -6.21 0.58
C ALA A 140 -32.43 -7.24 1.72
N SER A 141 -31.35 -7.43 2.51
CA SER A 141 -31.37 -8.24 3.73
C SER A 141 -32.15 -7.57 4.87
N LYS A 142 -32.38 -6.25 4.78
CA LYS A 142 -33.25 -5.52 5.70
C LYS A 142 -34.72 -5.80 5.37
N PRO A 143 -35.63 -5.85 6.37
CA PRO A 143 -37.04 -6.08 6.12
C PRO A 143 -37.61 -4.95 5.24
N HIS A 144 -38.07 -5.25 4.05
CA HIS A 144 -38.59 -4.25 3.12
C HIS A 144 -39.86 -4.70 2.40
N GLY A 145 -40.67 -3.74 1.98
CA GLY A 145 -41.88 -4.02 1.22
C GLY A 145 -42.37 -2.81 0.46
N MET A 146 -43.21 -3.05 -0.55
CA MET A 146 -43.63 -2.01 -1.49
C MET A 146 -45.11 -2.14 -1.82
N VAL A 147 -45.75 -1.02 -2.15
CA VAL A 147 -47.13 -0.98 -2.65
C VAL A 147 -47.33 0.21 -3.59
N ALA A 148 -48.07 0.01 -4.68
CA ALA A 148 -48.49 1.08 -5.57
C ALA A 148 -49.56 1.94 -4.89
N ILE A 149 -49.41 3.27 -4.93
CA ILE A 149 -50.30 4.23 -4.28
C ILE A 149 -50.74 5.33 -5.26
N GLY A 150 -51.75 6.12 -4.90
CA GLY A 150 -52.18 7.25 -5.72
C GLY A 150 -53.11 6.92 -6.89
N GLY A 151 -53.78 5.75 -6.87
CA GLY A 151 -54.88 5.42 -7.78
C GLY A 151 -54.48 4.83 -9.14
N GLU A 152 -53.20 4.54 -9.37
CA GLU A 152 -52.70 3.98 -10.63
C GLU A 152 -51.64 2.90 -10.43
N ASP A 153 -51.55 1.95 -11.37
CA ASP A 153 -50.52 0.91 -11.37
C ASP A 153 -49.11 1.52 -11.42
N CYS A 154 -48.16 0.89 -10.74
CA CYS A 154 -46.77 1.33 -10.70
C CYS A 154 -45.87 0.38 -11.50
N GLU A 155 -44.95 0.93 -12.28
CA GLU A 155 -43.91 0.19 -13.00
C GLU A 155 -42.52 0.70 -12.59
N PHE A 156 -41.60 -0.21 -12.25
CA PHE A 156 -40.23 0.14 -11.87
C PHE A 156 -39.23 -0.94 -12.28
N LEU A 157 -37.95 -0.58 -12.35
CA LEU A 157 -36.84 -1.52 -12.54
C LEU A 157 -36.32 -1.94 -11.18
N ALA A 158 -36.37 -3.24 -10.89
CA ALA A 158 -35.73 -3.86 -9.73
C ALA A 158 -34.44 -4.54 -10.16
N ILE A 159 -33.31 -4.06 -9.69
CA ILE A 159 -31.99 -4.59 -10.02
C ILE A 159 -31.40 -5.20 -8.76
N GLY A 160 -31.57 -6.52 -8.64
CA GLY A 160 -30.99 -7.29 -7.54
C GLY A 160 -29.50 -7.56 -7.80
N MET A 161 -28.65 -7.21 -6.85
CA MET A 161 -27.21 -7.39 -6.89
C MET A 161 -26.75 -8.41 -5.86
N ARG A 162 -26.03 -9.46 -6.31
CA ARG A 162 -25.62 -10.59 -5.46
C ARG A 162 -24.25 -10.36 -4.81
N GLY A 163 -24.13 -10.72 -3.53
CA GLY A 163 -22.83 -10.99 -2.89
C GLY A 163 -22.29 -12.34 -3.37
N GLY A 164 -20.96 -12.48 -3.42
CA GLY A 164 -20.24 -13.53 -4.15
C GLY A 164 -20.44 -15.01 -3.73
N ASN A 165 -21.43 -15.38 -2.90
CA ASN A 165 -21.71 -16.78 -2.54
C ASN A 165 -23.19 -17.14 -2.25
N ASP A 166 -24.17 -16.31 -2.59
CA ASP A 166 -25.56 -16.53 -2.16
C ASP A 166 -26.38 -17.45 -3.09
N SER A 167 -26.86 -18.57 -2.53
CA SER A 167 -28.01 -19.31 -3.10
C SER A 167 -29.31 -18.59 -2.76
N TYR A 168 -30.31 -18.61 -3.67
CA TYR A 168 -31.63 -18.02 -3.41
C TYR A 168 -32.31 -18.68 -2.19
N ASP A 169 -32.19 -18.07 -1.02
CA ASP A 169 -33.11 -18.35 0.07
C ASP A 169 -34.40 -17.54 -0.15
N GLN A 170 -35.55 -18.20 0.02
CA GLN A 170 -36.85 -17.57 -0.18
C GLN A 170 -37.05 -16.42 0.83
N PRO A 171 -37.74 -15.32 0.42
CA PRO A 171 -37.92 -14.16 1.28
C PRO A 171 -38.60 -14.54 2.60
N LYS A 172 -37.96 -14.22 3.73
CA LYS A 172 -38.51 -14.39 5.08
C LYS A 172 -39.07 -13.06 5.57
N ALA A 173 -40.26 -13.08 6.17
CA ALA A 173 -40.82 -11.92 6.86
C ALA A 173 -40.07 -11.71 8.19
N ILE A 174 -39.73 -10.46 8.52
CA ILE A 174 -38.95 -10.11 9.73
C ILE A 174 -39.57 -8.85 10.37
N ASP A 175 -39.70 -8.86 11.69
CA ASP A 175 -40.09 -7.73 12.57
C ASP A 175 -38.82 -7.07 13.17
N ASP A 176 -38.77 -5.72 13.25
CA ASP A 176 -37.60 -4.85 13.49
C ASP A 176 -37.04 -4.81 14.95
N GLU A 177 -35.69 -4.74 15.11
CA GLU A 177 -34.96 -3.78 15.99
C GLU A 177 -33.41 -3.77 15.76
N ASP A 178 -32.79 -2.61 16.01
CA ASP A 178 -31.35 -2.22 16.11
C ASP A 178 -30.58 -1.50 14.95
N ASP A 179 -29.91 -0.41 15.37
CA ASP A 179 -29.41 0.79 14.65
C ASP A 179 -27.87 0.84 14.57
N VAL A 180 -27.28 1.10 13.39
CA VAL A 180 -25.85 1.39 13.18
C VAL A 180 -25.72 2.51 12.14
N THR A 181 -25.11 3.63 12.54
CA THR A 181 -24.92 4.83 11.70
C THR A 181 -23.62 4.74 10.87
N ILE A 182 -23.72 4.88 9.54
CA ILE A 182 -22.59 4.99 8.60
C ILE A 182 -22.19 6.48 8.49
N ARG A 183 -20.90 6.82 8.72
CA ARG A 183 -20.36 8.18 8.49
C ARG A 183 -19.86 8.31 7.04
N THR A 184 -20.15 9.43 6.38
CA THR A 184 -19.66 9.73 5.02
C THR A 184 -18.19 10.18 5.03
N ARG A 185 -17.40 9.73 4.04
CA ARG A 185 -15.96 10.02 3.87
C ARG A 185 -15.62 11.52 3.68
N ASP A 186 -16.62 12.38 3.51
CA ASP A 186 -16.46 13.83 3.34
C ASP A 186 -16.15 14.59 4.64
N GLN A 187 -16.16 13.91 5.79
CA GLN A 187 -15.94 14.52 7.12
C GLN A 187 -14.65 14.05 7.82
N LEU A 188 -13.71 13.49 7.06
CA LEU A 188 -12.42 13.01 7.60
C LEU A 188 -11.47 14.18 7.90
N LEU A 189 -10.73 14.06 9.00
CA LEU A 189 -9.85 15.11 9.51
C LEU A 189 -8.88 15.68 8.48
N TYR A 190 -8.24 14.85 7.65
CA TYR A 190 -7.24 15.34 6.69
C TYR A 190 -7.78 16.39 5.71
N LYS A 191 -9.10 16.40 5.44
CA LYS A 191 -9.76 17.38 4.56
C LYS A 191 -9.63 18.82 5.07
N ASP A 192 -9.38 19.02 6.36
CA ASP A 192 -9.12 20.34 6.94
C ASP A 192 -7.79 20.96 6.45
N TYR A 193 -6.88 20.14 5.90
CA TYR A 193 -5.53 20.55 5.54
C TYR A 193 -5.27 20.52 4.02
N VAL A 194 -6.17 19.97 3.22
CA VAL A 194 -5.95 19.80 1.77
C VAL A 194 -7.17 20.12 0.92
N GLU A 195 -6.93 20.77 -0.21
CA GLU A 195 -7.86 20.83 -1.34
C GLU A 195 -7.36 19.87 -2.42
N GLU A 196 -8.18 18.89 -2.77
CA GLU A 196 -7.86 17.87 -3.76
C GLU A 196 -8.61 18.15 -5.06
N THR A 197 -7.92 18.06 -6.19
CA THR A 197 -8.55 18.11 -7.52
C THR A 197 -8.48 16.73 -8.14
N LEU A 198 -9.64 16.17 -8.47
CA LEU A 198 -9.77 14.90 -9.17
C LEU A 198 -10.18 15.13 -10.62
N ASP A 199 -9.73 14.28 -11.52
CA ASP A 199 -10.24 14.24 -12.89
C ASP A 199 -11.58 13.50 -12.99
N GLN A 200 -12.11 13.37 -14.21
CA GLN A 200 -13.40 12.71 -14.47
C GLN A 200 -13.41 11.22 -14.10
N SER A 201 -12.24 10.59 -14.00
CA SER A 201 -12.08 9.20 -13.56
C SER A 201 -11.85 9.05 -12.05
N GLY A 202 -11.81 10.17 -11.31
CA GLY A 202 -11.55 10.17 -9.87
C GLY A 202 -10.07 10.05 -9.51
N GLN A 203 -9.15 10.22 -10.46
CA GLN A 203 -7.71 10.23 -10.22
C GLN A 203 -7.28 11.59 -9.65
N LEU A 204 -6.41 11.60 -8.64
CA LEU A 204 -5.82 12.82 -8.09
C LEU A 204 -4.87 13.46 -9.10
N VAL A 205 -5.15 14.70 -9.51
CA VAL A 205 -4.35 15.45 -10.49
C VAL A 205 -3.72 16.73 -9.94
N ASP A 206 -4.24 17.29 -8.85
CA ASP A 206 -3.64 18.42 -8.14
C ASP A 206 -3.99 18.34 -6.64
N ILE A 207 -3.11 18.86 -5.79
CA ILE A 207 -3.34 18.93 -4.36
C ILE A 207 -2.72 20.21 -3.79
N LYS A 208 -3.50 20.96 -3.01
CA LYS A 208 -3.05 22.17 -2.33
C LYS A 208 -3.14 21.97 -0.82
N PHE A 209 -2.14 22.47 -0.11
CA PHE A 209 -2.02 22.32 1.33
C PHE A 209 -2.32 23.63 2.06
N HIS A 210 -3.15 23.55 3.11
CA HIS A 210 -3.53 24.65 3.99
C HIS A 210 -3.11 24.31 5.41
N ILE A 211 -1.84 24.58 5.74
CA ILE A 211 -1.25 24.20 7.03
C ILE A 211 -1.21 25.41 7.97
N PRO A 212 -1.94 25.40 9.10
CA PRO A 212 -1.89 26.45 10.11
C PRO A 212 -0.46 26.67 10.63
N ASP A 213 -0.10 27.91 10.96
CA ASP A 213 1.27 28.24 11.41
C ASP A 213 1.70 27.51 12.68
N HIS A 214 0.76 27.19 13.56
CA HIS A 214 0.98 26.44 14.81
C HIS A 214 0.60 24.96 14.72
N PHE A 215 0.57 24.39 13.51
CA PHE A 215 0.25 22.98 13.31
C PHE A 215 1.22 22.06 14.09
N ASN A 216 0.66 21.12 14.84
CA ASN A 216 1.38 20.10 15.57
C ASN A 216 0.60 18.77 15.52
N PHE A 217 1.25 17.69 15.07
CA PHE A 217 0.60 16.39 14.91
C PHE A 217 0.01 15.83 16.23
N GLY A 218 0.68 16.02 17.36
CA GLY A 218 0.20 15.53 18.66
C GLY A 218 -1.10 16.20 19.12
N TYR A 219 -1.24 17.51 18.87
CA TYR A 219 -2.43 18.26 19.29
C TYR A 219 -3.52 18.30 18.22
N ASP A 220 -3.16 18.64 16.98
CA ASP A 220 -4.12 18.94 15.92
C ASP A 220 -4.58 17.68 15.17
N VAL A 221 -3.94 16.53 15.41
CA VAL A 221 -4.37 15.22 14.90
C VAL A 221 -4.77 14.29 16.03
N VAL A 222 -3.82 13.87 16.87
CA VAL A 222 -4.10 12.85 17.91
C VAL A 222 -5.12 13.34 18.92
N ASP A 223 -4.88 14.49 19.58
CA ASP A 223 -5.83 15.00 20.59
C ASP A 223 -7.15 15.43 19.96
N LYS A 224 -7.15 15.98 18.73
CA LYS A 224 -8.37 16.31 18.01
C LYS A 224 -9.21 15.07 17.69
N LEU A 225 -8.59 13.95 17.31
CA LEU A 225 -9.30 12.67 17.11
C LEU A 225 -9.79 12.07 18.42
N ALA A 226 -8.99 12.17 19.50
CA ALA A 226 -9.42 11.76 20.83
C ALA A 226 -10.64 12.56 21.32
N GLN A 227 -10.71 13.86 21.01
CA GLN A 227 -11.87 14.70 21.30
C GLN A 227 -13.07 14.38 20.39
N LYS A 228 -12.84 14.14 19.10
CA LYS A 228 -13.88 13.83 18.10
C LYS A 228 -14.52 12.46 18.33
N ASN A 229 -13.71 11.44 18.63
CA ASN A 229 -14.15 10.08 18.92
C ASN A 229 -13.08 9.34 19.76
N PRO A 230 -13.14 9.42 21.10
CA PRO A 230 -12.11 8.84 21.97
C PRO A 230 -11.99 7.33 21.83
N ASN A 231 -13.08 6.64 21.49
CA ASN A 231 -13.13 5.18 21.38
C ASN A 231 -12.75 4.67 19.98
N LYS A 232 -12.43 5.55 19.03
CA LYS A 232 -12.00 5.10 17.69
C LYS A 232 -10.64 4.42 17.82
N LEU A 233 -10.53 3.24 17.23
CA LEU A 233 -9.31 2.45 17.21
C LEU A 233 -8.21 3.21 16.46
N ALA A 234 -7.06 3.38 17.10
CA ALA A 234 -5.88 4.00 16.51
C ALA A 234 -4.85 2.94 16.10
N MET A 235 -4.66 1.91 16.94
CA MET A 235 -3.69 0.85 16.71
C MET A 235 -4.14 -0.48 17.32
N VAL A 236 -3.95 -1.56 16.58
CA VAL A 236 -3.87 -2.93 17.09
C VAL A 236 -2.40 -3.32 17.11
N TRP A 237 -1.91 -3.72 18.28
CA TRP A 237 -0.54 -4.16 18.47
C TRP A 237 -0.53 -5.63 18.88
N GLU A 238 0.37 -6.41 18.30
CA GLU A 238 0.60 -7.81 18.67
C GLU A 238 2.08 -8.05 18.99
N SER A 239 2.36 -8.70 20.12
CA SER A 239 3.72 -9.07 20.53
C SER A 239 4.25 -10.28 19.78
N ASN A 240 5.56 -10.54 19.86
CA ASN A 240 6.18 -11.76 19.36
C ASN A 240 5.55 -13.06 19.94
N ASP A 241 4.99 -12.98 21.15
CA ASP A 241 4.30 -14.10 21.82
C ASP A 241 2.77 -14.07 21.63
N HIS A 242 2.28 -13.31 20.65
CA HIS A 242 0.87 -13.17 20.28
C HIS A 242 -0.05 -12.52 21.33
N GLU A 243 0.51 -11.74 22.26
CA GLU A 243 -0.30 -10.86 23.11
C GLU A 243 -0.84 -9.70 22.29
N VAL A 244 -2.16 -9.50 22.29
CA VAL A 244 -2.81 -8.44 21.52
C VAL A 244 -3.24 -7.29 22.44
N LYS A 245 -2.87 -6.06 22.07
CA LYS A 245 -3.31 -4.82 22.71
C LYS A 245 -3.97 -3.90 21.70
N ASN A 246 -5.13 -3.36 22.06
CA ASN A 246 -5.85 -2.39 21.26
C ASN A 246 -5.73 -1.02 21.92
N PHE A 247 -5.34 -0.02 21.13
CA PHE A 247 -5.22 1.37 21.56
C PHE A 247 -6.16 2.25 20.76
N THR A 248 -7.02 2.97 21.46
CA THR A 248 -7.89 3.99 20.88
C THR A 248 -7.16 5.32 20.73
N PHE A 249 -7.70 6.28 19.97
CA PHE A 249 -7.15 7.64 19.95
C PHE A 249 -7.18 8.30 21.33
N GLY A 250 -8.17 7.98 22.18
CA GLY A 250 -8.19 8.36 23.59
C GLY A 250 -7.00 7.82 24.39
N ASP A 251 -6.63 6.56 24.16
CA ASP A 251 -5.44 5.95 24.78
C ASP A 251 -4.15 6.62 24.31
N ILE A 252 -3.97 6.81 22.99
CA ILE A 252 -2.76 7.46 22.45
C ILE A 252 -2.63 8.89 23.01
N SER A 253 -3.72 9.65 23.05
CA SER A 253 -3.75 11.01 23.61
C SER A 253 -3.35 11.02 25.09
N ARG A 254 -3.96 10.16 25.91
CA ARG A 254 -3.68 10.00 27.35
C ARG A 254 -2.23 9.62 27.62
N TYR A 255 -1.76 8.51 27.04
CA TYR A 255 -0.42 7.99 27.31
C TYR A 255 0.67 8.90 26.74
N SER A 256 0.45 9.56 25.60
CA SER A 256 1.40 10.55 25.09
C SER A 256 1.51 11.79 25.98
N SER A 257 0.42 12.24 26.61
CA SER A 257 0.47 13.35 27.59
C SER A 257 1.23 12.95 28.87
N MET A 258 1.02 11.72 29.37
CA MET A 258 1.77 11.17 30.50
C MET A 258 3.28 11.11 30.21
N VAL A 259 3.65 10.58 29.04
CA VAL A 259 5.05 10.53 28.60
C VAL A 259 5.62 11.93 28.37
N ALA A 260 4.82 12.89 27.85
CA ALA A 260 5.26 14.26 27.67
C ALA A 260 5.60 14.96 29.00
N ASN A 261 4.75 14.77 30.02
CA ASN A 261 5.01 15.24 31.38
C ASN A 261 6.28 14.60 31.96
N TYR A 262 6.44 13.27 31.81
CA TYR A 262 7.61 12.56 32.29
C TYR A 262 8.92 13.11 31.70
N LEU A 263 8.97 13.23 30.37
CA LEU A 263 10.15 13.74 29.68
C LEU A 263 10.43 15.21 30.03
N THR A 264 9.40 16.04 30.20
CA THR A 264 9.55 17.45 30.58
C THR A 264 10.06 17.59 32.02
N ASP A 265 9.56 16.76 32.96
CA ASP A 265 10.05 16.70 34.35
C ASP A 265 11.54 16.32 34.41
N LEU A 266 11.97 15.43 33.52
CA LEU A 266 13.38 15.04 33.37
C LEU A 266 14.23 16.10 32.65
N GLY A 267 13.61 17.15 32.12
CA GLY A 267 14.28 18.30 31.53
C GLY A 267 14.41 18.31 30.01
N VAL A 268 13.67 17.45 29.29
CA VAL A 268 13.51 17.55 27.82
C VAL A 268 12.70 18.81 27.49
N LYS A 269 13.15 19.57 26.50
CA LYS A 269 12.52 20.83 26.07
C LYS A 269 12.36 20.89 24.56
N LYS A 270 11.60 21.87 24.08
CA LYS A 270 11.49 22.20 22.65
C LYS A 270 12.89 22.30 22.00
N GLY A 271 13.08 21.61 20.88
CA GLY A 271 14.34 21.56 20.14
C GLY A 271 15.37 20.54 20.65
N ASP A 272 15.12 19.86 21.78
CA ASP A 272 15.98 18.76 22.24
C ASP A 272 15.87 17.54 21.32
N ARG A 273 17.00 16.92 20.99
CA ARG A 273 17.04 15.72 20.15
C ARG A 273 16.93 14.49 21.05
N VAL A 274 15.90 13.68 20.81
CA VAL A 274 15.60 12.49 21.59
C VAL A 274 15.62 11.27 20.69
N MET A 275 16.51 10.32 20.96
CA MET A 275 16.64 9.09 20.21
C MET A 275 15.67 8.02 20.71
N LEU A 276 14.96 7.37 19.80
CA LEU A 276 14.05 6.26 20.10
C LEU A 276 14.61 4.97 19.47
N VAL A 277 14.99 4.02 20.31
CA VAL A 277 15.47 2.69 19.91
C VAL A 277 14.54 1.63 20.49
N LEU A 278 13.35 1.48 19.88
CA LEU A 278 12.20 0.83 20.53
C LEU A 278 11.59 -0.33 19.73
N LYS A 279 12.29 -0.89 18.74
CA LYS A 279 11.78 -1.99 17.87
C LYS A 279 10.40 -1.66 17.29
N ARG A 280 9.35 -2.39 17.67
CA ARG A 280 7.94 -2.12 17.36
C ARG A 280 7.10 -2.14 18.64
N HIS A 281 7.69 -1.86 19.79
CA HIS A 281 6.98 -1.72 21.06
C HIS A 281 5.94 -0.60 20.96
N TYR A 282 4.74 -0.80 21.53
CA TYR A 282 3.65 0.19 21.41
C TYR A 282 4.01 1.55 22.06
N GLU A 283 4.95 1.55 23.00
CA GLU A 283 5.53 2.72 23.64
C GLU A 283 6.20 3.69 22.65
N PHE A 284 6.64 3.20 21.48
CA PHE A 284 7.13 4.07 20.40
C PHE A 284 6.09 5.12 20.01
N TRP A 285 4.81 4.73 19.89
CA TRP A 285 3.72 5.63 19.49
C TRP A 285 3.36 6.64 20.59
N PHE A 286 3.52 6.25 21.86
CA PHE A 286 3.38 7.18 22.99
C PHE A 286 4.51 8.19 22.98
N ALA A 287 5.75 7.72 22.88
CA ALA A 287 6.96 8.55 22.93
C ALA A 287 7.05 9.52 21.74
N ILE A 288 6.84 9.06 20.51
CA ILE A 288 6.89 9.92 19.32
C ILE A 288 5.83 11.03 19.39
N THR A 289 4.62 10.71 19.83
CA THR A 289 3.54 11.70 19.99
C THR A 289 3.83 12.68 21.13
N ALA A 290 4.37 12.19 22.24
CA ALA A 290 4.79 13.02 23.38
C ALA A 290 5.87 14.03 23.00
N LEU A 291 6.88 13.58 22.24
CA LEU A 291 7.96 14.44 21.76
C LEU A 291 7.46 15.51 20.79
N HIS A 292 6.50 15.17 19.93
CA HIS A 292 5.82 16.15 19.08
C HIS A 292 5.08 17.19 19.93
N LYS A 293 4.36 16.76 20.97
CA LYS A 293 3.68 17.68 21.92
C LYS A 293 4.66 18.63 22.61
N ILE A 294 5.84 18.15 23.03
CA ILE A 294 6.89 18.97 23.64
C ILE A 294 7.54 19.95 22.62
N GLY A 295 7.50 19.61 21.32
CA GLY A 295 8.31 20.28 20.29
C GLY A 295 9.77 19.83 20.30
N ALA A 296 10.05 18.65 20.86
CA ALA A 296 11.35 17.99 20.77
C ALA A 296 11.52 17.34 19.39
N ILE A 297 12.77 17.05 19.02
CA ILE A 297 13.13 16.46 17.73
C ILE A 297 13.35 14.96 17.92
N VAL A 298 12.52 14.15 17.29
CA VAL A 298 12.59 12.68 17.38
C VAL A 298 13.67 12.14 16.45
N ILE A 299 14.48 11.20 16.94
CA ILE A 299 15.45 10.44 16.15
C ILE A 299 15.17 8.94 16.29
N PRO A 300 14.31 8.35 15.43
CA PRO A 300 14.12 6.92 15.46
C PRO A 300 15.38 6.20 14.96
N ALA A 301 15.70 5.08 15.61
CA ALA A 301 16.84 4.26 15.29
C ALA A 301 16.53 2.78 15.54
N THR A 302 17.16 1.91 14.75
CA THR A 302 17.00 0.46 14.86
C THR A 302 17.71 -0.08 16.11
N ASN A 303 17.19 -1.15 16.69
CA ASN A 303 17.83 -1.87 17.81
C ASN A 303 19.04 -2.71 17.38
N GLN A 304 19.45 -2.66 16.10
CA GLN A 304 20.62 -3.37 15.58
C GLN A 304 21.90 -2.52 15.58
N LEU A 305 21.87 -1.33 16.18
CA LEU A 305 23.04 -0.45 16.24
C LEU A 305 24.06 -0.96 17.26
N THR A 306 25.33 -0.87 16.87
CA THR A 306 26.48 -1.19 17.74
C THR A 306 26.95 0.03 18.54
N GLN A 307 27.90 -0.16 19.46
CA GLN A 307 28.50 0.94 20.24
C GLN A 307 29.02 2.07 19.33
N LYS A 308 29.78 1.71 18.26
CA LYS A 308 30.33 2.70 17.31
C LYS A 308 29.24 3.46 16.59
N ASP A 309 28.18 2.77 16.20
CA ASP A 309 27.03 3.37 15.53
C ASP A 309 26.29 4.37 16.41
N LEU A 310 26.10 4.03 17.69
CA LEU A 310 25.43 4.87 18.68
C LEU A 310 26.31 6.07 19.02
N THR A 311 27.60 5.87 19.28
CA THR A 311 28.56 6.95 19.56
C THR A 311 28.58 8.00 18.45
N TYR A 312 28.62 7.55 17.18
CA TYR A 312 28.54 8.45 16.04
C TYR A 312 27.23 9.24 16.05
N ARG A 313 26.09 8.57 16.20
CA ARG A 313 24.77 9.22 16.10
C ARG A 313 24.50 10.17 17.26
N PHE A 314 24.88 9.79 18.48
CA PHE A 314 24.80 10.64 19.66
C PHE A 314 25.55 11.95 19.46
N ASN A 315 26.80 11.86 19.01
CA ASN A 315 27.66 13.03 18.82
C ASN A 315 27.25 13.88 17.60
N ALA A 316 26.92 13.24 16.47
CA ALA A 316 26.57 13.94 15.24
C ALA A 316 25.27 14.74 15.38
N ALA A 317 24.24 14.17 16.02
CA ALA A 317 22.97 14.85 16.25
C ALA A 317 22.93 15.68 17.54
N GLY A 318 23.91 15.51 18.44
CA GLY A 318 23.87 16.09 19.79
C GLY A 318 22.66 15.58 20.56
N VAL A 319 22.50 14.26 20.63
CA VAL A 319 21.38 13.60 21.32
C VAL A 319 21.43 13.94 22.80
N LYS A 320 20.30 14.40 23.35
CA LYS A 320 20.14 14.72 24.77
C LYS A 320 19.55 13.58 25.58
N ALA A 321 18.56 12.89 25.01
CA ALA A 321 17.88 11.80 25.66
C ALA A 321 17.79 10.58 24.75
N ILE A 322 17.81 9.40 25.34
CA ILE A 322 17.52 8.13 24.65
C ILE A 322 16.43 7.36 25.41
N LEU A 323 15.45 6.85 24.67
CA LEU A 323 14.53 5.80 25.11
C LEU A 323 14.94 4.53 24.38
N CYS A 324 15.39 3.52 25.14
CA CYS A 324 15.98 2.30 24.61
C CYS A 324 15.21 1.08 25.08
N THR A 325 15.00 0.11 24.20
CA THR A 325 14.53 -1.22 24.60
C THR A 325 15.63 -1.98 25.36
N SER A 326 15.24 -2.80 26.33
CA SER A 326 16.10 -3.82 26.92
C SER A 326 16.32 -5.02 26.01
N ASP A 327 15.53 -5.17 24.93
CA ASP A 327 15.60 -6.31 24.03
C ASP A 327 16.89 -6.33 23.20
N GLY A 328 17.60 -7.46 23.29
CA GLY A 328 18.88 -7.68 22.62
C GLY A 328 20.02 -6.86 23.23
N GLU A 329 21.03 -6.58 22.41
CA GLU A 329 22.30 -6.03 22.92
C GLU A 329 22.39 -4.49 22.88
N VAL A 330 21.36 -3.80 22.38
CA VAL A 330 21.46 -2.37 22.07
C VAL A 330 21.54 -1.48 23.30
N SER A 331 20.91 -1.88 24.40
CA SER A 331 21.02 -1.16 25.68
C SER A 331 22.44 -1.20 26.22
N TYR A 332 23.11 -2.36 26.16
CA TYR A 332 24.52 -2.51 26.53
C TYR A 332 25.45 -1.73 25.58
N ALA A 333 25.21 -1.79 24.28
CA ALA A 333 25.95 -1.00 23.31
C ALA A 333 25.79 0.52 23.54
N ALA A 334 24.63 0.97 24.01
CA ALA A 334 24.40 2.36 24.41
C ALA A 334 25.18 2.73 25.68
N GLU A 335 25.21 1.84 26.67
CA GLU A 335 26.00 2.02 27.90
C GLU A 335 27.48 2.26 27.59
N GLU A 336 28.05 1.44 26.71
CA GLU A 336 29.43 1.58 26.24
C GLU A 336 29.67 2.88 25.45
N ALA A 337 28.65 3.40 24.75
CA ALA A 337 28.74 4.62 23.95
C ALA A 337 28.63 5.90 24.80
N PHE A 338 28.03 5.85 25.99
CA PHE A 338 27.79 7.05 26.81
C PHE A 338 29.06 7.74 27.27
N ALA A 339 30.13 6.99 27.54
CA ALA A 339 31.41 7.56 27.95
C ALA A 339 32.00 8.52 26.90
N GLU A 340 31.72 8.25 25.62
CA GLU A 340 32.16 9.05 24.47
C GLU A 340 31.09 10.02 23.96
N SER A 341 29.95 10.10 24.65
CA SER A 341 28.75 10.83 24.19
C SER A 341 28.16 11.70 25.32
N PRO A 342 28.89 12.74 25.78
CA PRO A 342 28.54 13.51 26.97
C PRO A 342 27.25 14.33 26.85
N THR A 343 26.72 14.49 25.63
CA THR A 343 25.44 15.19 25.43
C THR A 343 24.25 14.36 25.87
N VAL A 344 24.39 13.03 26.01
CA VAL A 344 23.30 12.14 26.45
C VAL A 344 23.15 12.21 27.96
N GLU A 345 22.23 13.05 28.41
CA GLU A 345 21.96 13.35 29.81
C GLU A 345 20.86 12.44 30.40
N ILE A 346 19.86 12.09 29.58
CA ILE A 346 18.67 11.35 30.02
C ILE A 346 18.66 9.97 29.34
N LYS A 347 18.63 8.92 30.16
CA LYS A 347 18.73 7.53 29.72
C LYS A 347 17.53 6.78 30.25
N ILE A 348 16.58 6.42 29.40
CA ILE A 348 15.36 5.73 29.78
C ILE A 348 15.35 4.35 29.14
N LEU A 349 15.11 3.32 29.95
CA LEU A 349 15.04 1.93 29.53
C LEU A 349 13.58 1.46 29.61
N LEU A 350 13.16 0.67 28.61
CA LEU A 350 11.85 0.02 28.59
C LEU A 350 12.01 -1.45 28.99
N HIS A 351 10.94 -2.01 29.57
CA HIS A 351 10.75 -3.45 29.87
C HIS A 351 11.73 -4.08 30.88
N GLU A 352 12.74 -3.35 31.33
CA GLU A 352 13.67 -3.77 32.40
C GLU A 352 14.05 -2.57 33.29
N LYS A 353 14.30 -2.84 34.58
CA LYS A 353 14.95 -1.90 35.52
C LYS A 353 16.43 -2.22 35.62
N ARG A 354 17.29 -1.25 35.29
CA ARG A 354 18.74 -1.39 35.34
C ARG A 354 19.41 -0.17 35.96
N GLU A 355 20.45 -0.38 36.76
CA GLU A 355 21.23 0.71 37.34
C GLU A 355 21.82 1.61 36.24
N GLY A 356 21.75 2.94 36.45
CA GLY A 356 22.19 3.92 35.45
C GLY A 356 21.15 4.28 34.39
N TRP A 357 19.99 3.61 34.39
CA TRP A 357 18.84 3.92 33.55
C TRP A 357 17.63 4.34 34.40
N LEU A 358 16.82 5.24 33.85
CA LEU A 358 15.50 5.58 34.35
C LEU A 358 14.47 4.61 33.78
N ASP A 359 13.42 4.32 34.54
CA ASP A 359 12.37 3.38 34.15
C ASP A 359 11.25 4.09 33.37
N PHE A 360 10.98 3.63 32.15
CA PHE A 360 9.89 4.20 31.32
C PHE A 360 8.51 4.07 31.99
N GLU A 361 8.26 3.03 32.80
CA GLU A 361 6.98 2.82 33.46
C GLU A 361 6.61 3.95 34.44
N GLU A 362 7.59 4.71 34.92
CA GLU A 362 7.35 5.90 35.74
C GLU A 362 6.53 6.97 35.00
N ALA A 363 6.55 6.95 33.66
CA ALA A 363 5.74 7.86 32.85
C ALA A 363 4.24 7.69 33.12
N TYR A 364 3.76 6.46 33.36
CA TYR A 364 2.34 6.18 33.60
C TYR A 364 1.82 6.67 34.95
N THR A 365 2.71 7.19 35.81
CA THR A 365 2.34 7.85 37.08
C THR A 365 2.08 9.35 36.93
N LYS A 366 2.37 9.92 35.75
CA LYS A 366 2.22 11.35 35.47
C LYS A 366 0.78 11.70 35.11
N SER A 367 0.49 13.01 35.06
CA SER A 367 -0.81 13.50 34.61
C SER A 367 -1.04 13.15 33.13
N ASP A 368 -2.27 12.81 32.79
CA ASP A 368 -2.77 12.64 31.42
C ASP A 368 -3.11 13.97 30.72
N HIS A 369 -2.95 15.09 31.41
CA HIS A 369 -3.07 16.43 30.85
C HIS A 369 -1.69 17.04 30.61
N PHE A 370 -1.43 17.52 29.40
CA PHE A 370 -0.19 18.21 29.04
C PHE A 370 -0.53 19.53 28.34
N GLU A 371 -0.01 20.64 28.86
CA GLU A 371 -0.24 21.97 28.30
C GLU A 371 0.33 22.08 26.88
N ARG A 372 -0.38 22.79 25.99
CA ARG A 372 0.03 22.96 24.59
C ARG A 372 1.35 23.73 24.51
N ALA A 373 2.41 23.11 24.02
CA ALA A 373 3.66 23.81 23.76
C ALA A 373 3.54 24.72 22.54
N ASP A 374 4.21 25.88 22.59
CA ASP A 374 4.28 26.81 21.46
C ASP A 374 5.22 26.26 20.38
N THR A 375 4.64 25.55 19.41
CA THR A 375 5.32 24.95 18.26
C THR A 375 4.80 25.60 16.98
N LEU A 376 5.70 25.74 16.01
CA LEU A 376 5.41 26.23 14.67
C LEU A 376 5.52 25.09 13.66
N LYS A 377 4.76 25.17 12.56
CA LYS A 377 4.79 24.16 11.49
C LYS A 377 6.19 23.97 10.88
N THR A 378 7.05 24.99 10.98
CA THR A 378 8.43 25.02 10.47
C THR A 378 9.48 24.59 11.50
N ASP A 379 9.08 24.32 12.74
CA ASP A 379 10.01 23.78 13.74
C ASP A 379 10.43 22.36 13.35
N PRO A 380 11.73 22.02 13.44
CA PRO A 380 12.18 20.64 13.28
C PRO A 380 11.47 19.73 14.29
N MET A 381 11.02 18.56 13.83
CA MET A 381 10.30 17.58 14.66
C MET A 381 10.85 16.17 14.55
N LEU A 382 11.52 15.85 13.44
CA LEU A 382 11.93 14.48 13.12
C LEU A 382 13.25 14.50 12.36
N MET A 383 14.15 13.60 12.72
CA MET A 383 15.44 13.43 12.08
C MET A 383 15.70 11.95 11.83
N TYR A 384 16.19 11.62 10.63
CA TYR A 384 16.63 10.28 10.30
C TYR A 384 18.08 10.28 9.86
N PHE A 385 18.85 9.31 10.37
CA PHE A 385 20.14 8.97 9.80
C PHE A 385 19.93 8.16 8.53
N THR A 386 20.40 8.70 7.41
CA THR A 386 20.31 8.09 6.09
C THR A 386 21.69 7.60 5.67
N SER A 387 21.74 6.40 5.11
CA SER A 387 22.98 5.84 4.57
C SER A 387 23.45 6.68 3.37
N GLY A 388 24.66 7.21 3.42
CA GLY A 388 25.33 7.76 2.23
C GLY A 388 25.88 6.63 1.35
N THR A 389 26.02 6.90 0.05
CA THR A 389 26.76 6.02 -0.87
C THR A 389 28.28 6.05 -0.59
N THR A 390 28.76 7.13 0.04
CA THR A 390 30.13 7.29 0.55
C THR A 390 30.10 7.89 1.97
N GLY A 391 30.77 7.25 2.94
CA GLY A 391 30.97 7.80 4.29
C GLY A 391 29.89 7.48 5.33
N TYR A 392 29.95 8.18 6.48
CA TYR A 392 29.03 7.99 7.60
C TYR A 392 27.60 8.48 7.30
N PRO A 393 26.56 7.93 7.96
CA PRO A 393 25.18 8.33 7.73
C PRO A 393 24.90 9.82 7.97
N LYS A 394 24.19 10.48 7.05
CA LYS A 394 23.82 11.91 7.11
C LYS A 394 22.42 12.09 7.70
N ILE A 395 22.14 13.24 8.34
CA ILE A 395 20.91 13.44 9.12
C ILE A 395 19.90 14.27 8.31
N ALA A 396 18.89 13.63 7.73
CA ALA A 396 17.79 14.32 7.07
C ALA A 396 16.81 14.87 8.13
N THR A 397 16.54 16.19 8.11
CA THR A 397 15.68 16.87 9.09
C THR A 397 14.33 17.21 8.49
N HIS A 398 13.25 16.93 9.21
CA HIS A 398 11.87 17.21 8.84
C HIS A 398 11.19 18.12 9.86
N ASP A 399 10.29 18.97 9.40
CA ASP A 399 9.46 19.83 10.23
C ASP A 399 8.01 19.33 10.31
N PHE A 400 7.17 20.05 11.06
CA PHE A 400 5.77 19.69 11.29
C PHE A 400 4.89 19.70 10.02
N THR A 401 5.41 20.12 8.85
CA THR A 401 4.70 19.92 7.57
C THR A 401 4.83 18.48 7.05
N TYR A 402 5.80 17.71 7.55
CA TYR A 402 6.08 16.35 7.07
C TYR A 402 4.91 15.37 7.26
N PRO A 403 4.23 15.31 8.42
CA PRO A 403 3.04 14.48 8.59
C PRO A 403 1.93 14.77 7.57
N ILE A 404 1.69 16.04 7.24
CA ILE A 404 0.69 16.46 6.26
C ILE A 404 1.06 15.97 4.84
N GLY A 405 2.35 15.97 4.50
CA GLY A 405 2.84 15.41 3.24
C GLY A 405 2.59 13.89 3.07
N HIS A 406 2.18 13.19 4.13
CA HIS A 406 1.77 11.78 4.07
C HIS A 406 0.29 11.56 3.78
N ILE A 407 -0.53 12.61 3.64
CA ILE A 407 -1.93 12.47 3.23
C ILE A 407 -2.02 11.72 1.91
N VAL A 408 -1.21 12.09 0.90
CA VAL A 408 -1.18 11.37 -0.38
C VAL A 408 -0.70 9.93 -0.20
N THR A 409 0.31 9.71 0.64
CA THR A 409 0.84 8.37 0.95
C THR A 409 -0.25 7.45 1.49
N ALA A 410 -1.06 7.90 2.44
CA ALA A 410 -2.09 7.07 3.05
C ALA A 410 -3.38 7.01 2.23
N ARG A 411 -3.91 8.16 1.82
CA ARG A 411 -5.22 8.26 1.15
C ARG A 411 -5.19 7.74 -0.29
N TRP A 412 -4.18 8.11 -1.06
CA TRP A 412 -4.16 7.92 -2.52
C TRP A 412 -3.22 6.81 -2.97
N TRP A 413 -2.26 6.42 -2.15
CA TRP A 413 -1.40 5.28 -2.46
C TRP A 413 -1.74 4.06 -1.62
N HIS A 414 -1.62 4.10 -0.30
CA HIS A 414 -2.02 2.96 0.54
C HIS A 414 -3.53 2.66 0.48
N ASN A 415 -4.33 3.64 0.04
CA ASN A 415 -5.79 3.57 -0.05
C ASN A 415 -6.44 3.14 1.29
N VAL A 416 -5.96 3.71 2.39
CA VAL A 416 -6.44 3.31 3.72
C VAL A 416 -7.92 3.59 3.89
N ASP A 417 -8.62 2.65 4.51
CA ASP A 417 -10.01 2.80 4.89
C ASP A 417 -10.10 3.31 6.34
N PRO A 418 -10.84 4.40 6.63
CA PRO A 418 -10.97 4.94 7.99
C PRO A 418 -11.55 3.94 8.99
N ASP A 419 -12.31 2.94 8.54
CA ASP A 419 -12.91 1.91 9.38
C ASP A 419 -12.20 0.54 9.22
N GLY A 420 -11.14 0.50 8.42
CA GLY A 420 -10.28 -0.66 8.23
C GLY A 420 -9.03 -0.64 9.09
N LEU A 421 -8.13 -1.58 8.80
CA LEU A 421 -6.89 -1.78 9.53
C LEU A 421 -5.71 -1.87 8.55
N HIS A 422 -4.84 -0.85 8.59
CA HIS A 422 -3.67 -0.77 7.72
C HIS A 422 -2.45 -1.44 8.34
N PHE A 423 -1.88 -2.43 7.67
CA PHE A 423 -0.67 -3.10 8.10
C PHE A 423 0.52 -2.73 7.19
N ALA A 424 1.53 -2.08 7.76
CA ALA A 424 2.81 -1.91 7.11
C ALA A 424 3.90 -2.74 7.81
N ILE A 425 4.76 -3.44 7.06
CA ILE A 425 5.93 -4.14 7.63
C ILE A 425 7.14 -3.20 7.59
N SER A 426 7.52 -2.68 8.76
CA SER A 426 8.72 -1.86 8.96
C SER A 426 9.13 -1.81 10.43
N ASP A 427 10.44 -1.77 10.69
CA ASP A 427 10.98 -1.34 11.98
C ASP A 427 10.83 0.16 12.20
N THR A 428 10.61 0.58 13.44
CA THR A 428 10.39 1.99 13.80
C THR A 428 11.63 2.86 13.58
N GLY A 429 12.82 2.25 13.53
CA GLY A 429 14.07 2.92 13.20
C GLY A 429 14.17 3.39 11.75
N TRP A 430 13.28 2.95 10.85
CA TRP A 430 13.27 3.37 9.45
C TRP A 430 12.16 4.37 9.16
N GLY A 431 12.41 5.28 8.22
CA GLY A 431 11.40 6.23 7.73
C GLY A 431 10.12 5.56 7.22
N LYS A 432 10.20 4.32 6.71
CA LYS A 432 9.02 3.57 6.26
C LYS A 432 8.00 3.31 7.38
N ALA A 433 8.42 3.25 8.65
CA ALA A 433 7.48 3.15 9.77
C ALA A 433 6.58 4.38 9.83
N VAL A 434 7.12 5.59 9.70
CA VAL A 434 6.28 6.78 9.78
C VAL A 434 5.44 7.03 8.53
N TRP A 435 5.80 6.42 7.39
CA TRP A 435 4.99 6.41 6.18
C TRP A 435 3.76 5.51 6.27
N GLY A 436 3.85 4.39 7.00
CA GLY A 436 2.84 3.33 7.02
C GLY A 436 2.27 2.99 8.38
N LYS A 437 2.68 3.67 9.46
CA LYS A 437 2.29 3.31 10.83
C LYS A 437 1.99 4.52 11.71
N ILE A 438 1.69 5.70 11.18
CA ILE A 438 1.30 6.83 12.04
C ILE A 438 0.65 7.96 11.23
N TYR A 439 1.44 8.74 10.50
CA TYR A 439 1.06 10.11 10.13
C TYR A 439 -0.14 10.17 9.19
N GLY A 440 0.04 9.69 7.96
CA GLY A 440 -1.03 9.74 6.96
C GLY A 440 -2.22 8.86 7.36
N GLN A 441 -1.96 7.72 8.00
CA GLN A 441 -3.00 6.78 8.43
C GLN A 441 -3.96 7.45 9.42
N TRP A 442 -3.43 8.05 10.49
CA TRP A 442 -4.23 8.72 11.51
C TRP A 442 -4.85 10.03 10.99
N LEU A 443 -4.19 10.77 10.10
CA LEU A 443 -4.82 11.91 9.40
C LEU A 443 -6.06 11.47 8.60
N CYS A 444 -6.01 10.28 7.99
CA CYS A 444 -7.15 9.64 7.33
C CYS A 444 -8.08 8.89 8.30
N GLU A 445 -7.87 9.02 9.61
CA GLU A 445 -8.59 8.35 10.69
C GLU A 445 -8.56 6.82 10.61
N ALA A 446 -7.63 6.22 9.87
CA ALA A 446 -7.50 4.76 9.76
C ALA A 446 -6.65 4.18 10.89
N ALA A 447 -7.07 3.03 11.42
CA ALA A 447 -6.30 2.28 12.40
C ALA A 447 -5.06 1.62 11.75
N ILE A 448 -4.02 1.42 12.53
CA ILE A 448 -2.80 0.71 12.10
C ILE A 448 -2.66 -0.63 12.82
N PHE A 449 -2.11 -1.64 12.13
CA PHE A 449 -1.66 -2.88 12.75
C PHE A 449 -0.14 -2.89 12.88
N THR A 450 0.34 -3.27 14.07
CA THR A 450 1.77 -3.45 14.35
C THR A 450 1.99 -4.83 14.95
N TYR A 451 2.79 -5.64 14.26
CA TYR A 451 3.31 -6.88 14.81
C TYR A 451 4.78 -6.71 15.24
N ASP A 452 5.07 -6.90 16.53
CA ASP A 452 6.37 -6.72 17.17
C ASP A 452 7.16 -8.03 17.25
N PHE A 453 7.49 -8.57 16.08
CA PHE A 453 8.27 -9.79 15.94
C PHE A 453 9.78 -9.54 15.98
N ASP A 454 10.55 -10.56 16.38
CA ASP A 454 12.02 -10.55 16.29
C ASP A 454 12.51 -11.04 14.93
N ARG A 455 11.93 -12.14 14.45
CA ARG A 455 12.28 -12.75 13.18
C ARG A 455 11.07 -12.81 12.28
N PHE A 456 11.27 -12.47 11.01
CA PHE A 456 10.20 -12.57 10.03
C PHE A 456 9.87 -14.04 9.73
N HIS A 457 8.60 -14.40 9.90
CA HIS A 457 8.02 -15.68 9.55
C HIS A 457 6.78 -15.43 8.68
N ALA A 458 6.83 -15.90 7.43
CA ALA A 458 5.78 -15.63 6.45
C ALA A 458 4.46 -16.29 6.86
N ASP A 459 4.52 -17.53 7.32
CA ASP A 459 3.39 -18.35 7.78
C ASP A 459 2.67 -17.77 8.99
N ASP A 460 3.40 -17.10 9.86
CA ASP A 460 2.84 -16.43 11.03
C ASP A 460 2.07 -15.17 10.63
N ILE A 461 2.71 -14.30 9.85
CA ILE A 461 2.11 -13.05 9.37
C ILE A 461 0.89 -13.32 8.46
N LEU A 462 0.94 -14.35 7.61
CA LEU A 462 -0.19 -14.70 6.73
C LEU A 462 -1.46 -15.05 7.52
N GLN A 463 -1.35 -15.61 8.72
CA GLN A 463 -2.51 -15.89 9.59
C GLN A 463 -3.15 -14.63 10.17
N MET A 464 -2.38 -13.55 10.29
CA MET A 464 -2.84 -12.29 10.89
C MET A 464 -3.87 -11.56 10.04
N PHE A 465 -3.86 -11.75 8.71
CA PHE A 465 -4.80 -11.10 7.81
C PHE A 465 -6.26 -11.44 8.14
N ALA A 466 -6.57 -12.72 8.32
CA ALA A 466 -7.88 -13.17 8.77
C ALA A 466 -8.12 -12.85 10.24
N LYS A 467 -7.15 -13.12 11.12
CA LYS A 467 -7.27 -12.94 12.58
C LYS A 467 -7.67 -11.52 12.97
N HIS A 468 -7.07 -10.51 12.34
CA HIS A 468 -7.28 -9.09 12.66
C HIS A 468 -8.06 -8.33 11.61
N HIS A 469 -8.52 -9.00 10.56
CA HIS A 469 -9.26 -8.38 9.46
C HIS A 469 -8.47 -7.21 8.82
N ILE A 470 -7.20 -7.48 8.46
CA ILE A 470 -6.31 -6.49 7.85
C ILE A 470 -6.80 -6.14 6.44
N THR A 471 -7.17 -4.86 6.22
CA THR A 471 -7.81 -4.43 4.96
C THR A 471 -6.82 -3.86 3.94
N THR A 472 -5.73 -3.24 4.39
CA THR A 472 -4.72 -2.70 3.47
C THR A 472 -3.32 -3.07 3.94
N PHE A 473 -2.45 -3.43 3.00
CA PHE A 473 -1.14 -3.98 3.31
C PHE A 473 -0.02 -3.29 2.54
N CYS A 474 1.08 -2.99 3.24
CA CYS A 474 2.30 -2.48 2.61
C CYS A 474 3.54 -3.21 3.13
N ALA A 475 4.30 -3.81 2.22
CA ALA A 475 5.58 -4.44 2.55
C ALA A 475 6.60 -4.25 1.42
N PRO A 476 7.91 -4.31 1.70
CA PRO A 476 8.90 -4.31 0.63
C PRO A 476 8.80 -5.59 -0.23
N PRO A 477 9.25 -5.57 -1.49
CA PRO A 477 9.19 -6.74 -2.37
C PRO A 477 9.85 -7.99 -1.79
N THR A 478 10.87 -7.84 -0.92
CA THR A 478 11.47 -8.96 -0.17
C THR A 478 10.44 -9.77 0.60
N MET A 479 9.49 -9.13 1.28
CA MET A 479 8.50 -9.85 2.09
C MET A 479 7.46 -10.53 1.20
N TYR A 480 7.02 -9.87 0.12
CA TYR A 480 6.17 -10.50 -0.88
C TYR A 480 6.82 -11.75 -1.50
N ARG A 481 8.12 -11.71 -1.80
CA ARG A 481 8.89 -12.89 -2.24
C ARG A 481 8.88 -14.02 -1.23
N MET A 482 8.84 -13.72 0.06
CA MET A 482 8.76 -14.75 1.10
C MET A 482 7.34 -15.30 1.22
N PHE A 483 6.30 -14.46 1.15
CA PHE A 483 4.91 -14.92 1.19
C PHE A 483 4.55 -15.84 0.03
N ILE A 484 4.93 -15.50 -1.21
CA ILE A 484 4.60 -16.34 -2.38
C ILE A 484 5.35 -17.68 -2.40
N LYS A 485 6.35 -17.87 -1.53
CA LYS A 485 7.03 -19.16 -1.33
C LYS A 485 6.24 -20.09 -0.40
N GLU A 486 5.30 -19.54 0.37
CA GLU A 486 4.32 -20.33 1.12
C GLU A 486 3.17 -20.76 0.22
N ASP A 487 2.46 -21.81 0.65
CA ASP A 487 1.23 -22.23 -0.01
C ASP A 487 0.07 -21.31 0.43
N LEU A 488 -0.10 -20.21 -0.31
CA LEU A 488 -1.09 -19.16 0.00
C LEU A 488 -2.53 -19.68 0.06
N SER A 489 -2.85 -20.82 -0.58
CA SER A 489 -4.18 -21.43 -0.52
C SER A 489 -4.60 -21.90 0.88
N LYS A 490 -3.64 -22.00 1.82
CA LYS A 490 -3.89 -22.38 3.23
C LYS A 490 -4.29 -21.21 4.11
N TYR A 491 -4.19 -19.98 3.63
CA TYR A 491 -4.42 -18.77 4.42
C TYR A 491 -5.63 -18.04 3.87
N ASP A 492 -6.47 -17.52 4.78
CA ASP A 492 -7.58 -16.65 4.41
C ASP A 492 -7.09 -15.20 4.32
N LEU A 493 -7.00 -14.70 3.08
CA LEU A 493 -6.59 -13.33 2.75
C LEU A 493 -7.78 -12.49 2.28
N SER A 494 -9.02 -12.95 2.47
CA SER A 494 -10.23 -12.31 1.93
C SER A 494 -10.55 -10.95 2.55
N SER A 495 -10.01 -10.65 3.73
CA SER A 495 -10.10 -9.32 4.36
C SER A 495 -9.28 -8.27 3.63
N LEU A 496 -8.28 -8.66 2.85
CA LEU A 496 -7.38 -7.74 2.19
C LEU A 496 -8.04 -7.12 0.95
N GLU A 497 -8.04 -5.80 0.89
CA GLU A 497 -8.66 -5.03 -0.20
C GLU A 497 -7.61 -4.31 -1.08
N TYR A 498 -6.43 -4.03 -0.52
CA TYR A 498 -5.41 -3.24 -1.21
C TYR A 498 -3.98 -3.61 -0.79
N SER A 499 -3.06 -3.65 -1.77
CA SER A 499 -1.65 -4.03 -1.56
C SER A 499 -0.69 -3.01 -2.17
N CYS A 500 0.31 -2.59 -1.42
CA CYS A 500 1.32 -1.61 -1.83
C CYS A 500 2.75 -2.10 -1.59
N THR A 501 3.69 -1.63 -2.40
CA THR A 501 5.11 -1.93 -2.18
C THR A 501 6.03 -0.76 -2.49
N ALA A 502 7.15 -0.68 -1.78
CA ALA A 502 8.19 0.32 -2.01
C ALA A 502 9.52 -0.11 -1.39
N GLY A 503 10.59 0.59 -1.76
CA GLY A 503 11.92 0.49 -1.14
C GLY A 503 12.88 -0.44 -1.87
N GLU A 504 12.37 -1.34 -2.70
CA GLU A 504 13.09 -2.13 -3.71
C GLU A 504 12.22 -2.17 -4.96
N ALA A 505 12.81 -2.49 -6.10
CA ALA A 505 12.05 -2.66 -7.33
C ALA A 505 11.32 -4.02 -7.35
N LEU A 506 10.07 -4.00 -7.82
CA LEU A 506 9.18 -5.15 -7.80
C LEU A 506 9.47 -6.11 -8.97
N ASN A 507 9.71 -7.39 -8.65
CA ASN A 507 9.82 -8.42 -9.69
C ASN A 507 8.42 -8.76 -10.25
N PRO A 508 8.21 -8.76 -11.58
CA PRO A 508 6.92 -9.09 -12.20
C PRO A 508 6.35 -10.45 -11.79
N GLU A 509 7.18 -11.46 -11.53
CA GLU A 509 6.74 -12.78 -11.08
C GLU A 509 6.11 -12.72 -9.69
N VAL A 510 6.67 -11.90 -8.79
CA VAL A 510 6.11 -11.66 -7.45
C VAL A 510 4.75 -11.03 -7.54
N TYR A 511 4.60 -10.05 -8.44
CA TYR A 511 3.32 -9.43 -8.73
C TYR A 511 2.29 -10.44 -9.25
N ASN A 512 2.66 -11.24 -10.25
CA ASN A 512 1.76 -12.19 -10.90
C ASN A 512 1.28 -13.27 -9.93
N GLN A 513 2.18 -13.83 -9.11
CA GLN A 513 1.81 -14.83 -8.11
C GLN A 513 0.92 -14.24 -7.02
N TRP A 514 1.20 -13.03 -6.56
CA TRP A 514 0.33 -12.35 -5.60
C TRP A 514 -1.07 -12.10 -6.18
N LEU A 515 -1.13 -11.59 -7.41
CA LEU A 515 -2.38 -11.35 -8.13
C LEU A 515 -3.18 -12.65 -8.34
N ALA A 516 -2.52 -13.74 -8.71
CA ALA A 516 -3.18 -15.03 -8.93
C ALA A 516 -3.79 -15.62 -7.65
N ASN A 517 -3.13 -15.43 -6.50
CA ASN A 517 -3.57 -15.99 -5.23
C ASN A 517 -4.56 -15.09 -4.47
N THR A 518 -4.48 -13.77 -4.63
CA THR A 518 -5.30 -12.81 -3.87
C THR A 518 -6.31 -12.05 -4.72
N GLY A 519 -6.14 -12.04 -6.05
CA GLY A 519 -6.90 -11.15 -6.94
C GLY A 519 -6.45 -9.68 -6.87
N LEU A 520 -5.47 -9.34 -6.04
CA LEU A 520 -5.03 -7.96 -5.80
C LEU A 520 -3.75 -7.60 -6.57
N LYS A 521 -3.73 -6.39 -7.11
CA LYS A 521 -2.54 -5.79 -7.71
C LYS A 521 -1.64 -5.25 -6.60
N ILE A 522 -0.32 -5.36 -6.78
CA ILE A 522 0.65 -4.68 -5.91
C ILE A 522 0.95 -3.29 -6.51
N MET A 523 0.62 -2.24 -5.77
CA MET A 523 0.73 -0.85 -6.20
C MET A 523 2.09 -0.28 -5.76
N GLU A 524 3.04 -0.21 -6.70
CA GLU A 524 4.40 0.25 -6.42
C GLU A 524 4.44 1.76 -6.19
N GLY A 525 5.32 2.19 -5.29
CA GLY A 525 5.58 3.59 -5.00
C GLY A 525 7.06 3.84 -4.68
N PHE A 526 7.50 5.06 -4.93
CA PHE A 526 8.89 5.48 -4.76
C PHE A 526 8.99 6.80 -3.98
N GLY A 527 10.00 6.87 -3.12
CA GLY A 527 10.47 8.09 -2.50
C GLY A 527 11.68 7.79 -1.62
N GLN A 528 12.14 8.78 -0.87
CA GLN A 528 13.37 8.71 -0.10
C GLN A 528 13.13 9.11 1.35
N THR A 529 14.15 8.97 2.20
CA THR A 529 14.03 9.45 3.59
C THR A 529 13.90 10.97 3.64
N GLU A 530 14.42 11.67 2.64
CA GLU A 530 14.33 13.10 2.44
C GLU A 530 12.94 13.60 2.00
N SER A 531 12.02 12.71 1.62
CA SER A 531 10.71 13.07 1.07
C SER A 531 9.57 12.22 1.65
N THR A 532 8.35 12.47 1.17
CA THR A 532 7.27 11.48 1.17
C THR A 532 7.20 10.76 -0.18
N LEU A 533 6.03 10.22 -0.57
CA LEU A 533 5.84 9.53 -1.84
C LEU A 533 6.07 10.48 -3.03
N ILE A 534 7.13 10.27 -3.81
CA ILE A 534 7.47 11.09 -4.99
C ILE A 534 6.73 10.57 -6.23
N LEU A 535 6.78 9.26 -6.47
CA LEU A 535 6.09 8.59 -7.57
C LEU A 535 5.21 7.48 -6.98
N GLY A 536 4.05 7.22 -7.57
CA GLY A 536 3.22 6.09 -7.14
C GLY A 536 2.17 5.69 -8.16
N ASN A 537 1.80 4.41 -8.11
CA ASN A 537 0.59 3.90 -8.73
C ASN A 537 -0.59 4.26 -7.80
N LEU A 538 -1.13 5.48 -7.96
CA LEU A 538 -2.20 6.01 -7.11
C LEU A 538 -3.56 5.38 -7.43
N VAL A 539 -4.50 5.44 -6.49
CA VAL A 539 -5.90 5.06 -6.69
C VAL A 539 -6.47 5.79 -7.91
N GLY A 540 -7.15 5.05 -8.77
CA GLY A 540 -7.69 5.54 -10.05
C GLY A 540 -6.71 5.46 -11.22
N SER A 541 -5.41 5.26 -10.98
CA SER A 541 -4.43 5.03 -12.06
C SER A 541 -4.38 3.58 -12.52
N GLU A 542 -4.02 3.35 -13.79
CA GLU A 542 -3.67 2.02 -14.26
C GLU A 542 -2.34 1.58 -13.63
N ASN A 543 -2.22 0.30 -13.30
CA ASN A 543 -0.97 -0.26 -12.81
C ASN A 543 -0.19 -0.85 -13.99
N LYS A 544 1.04 -0.37 -14.20
CA LYS A 544 2.01 -0.98 -15.11
C LYS A 544 3.06 -1.73 -14.29
N VAL A 545 3.08 -3.06 -14.42
CA VAL A 545 3.98 -3.93 -13.65
C VAL A 545 5.45 -3.55 -13.87
N GLY A 546 6.17 -3.24 -12.79
CA GLY A 546 7.57 -2.79 -12.80
C GLY A 546 7.75 -1.28 -12.95
N SER A 547 6.67 -0.52 -13.10
CA SER A 547 6.70 0.93 -13.06
C SER A 547 6.49 1.44 -11.63
N MET A 548 7.28 2.44 -11.24
CA MET A 548 7.08 3.20 -9.99
C MET A 548 5.81 4.06 -10.01
N GLY A 549 5.09 4.10 -11.13
CA GLY A 549 3.87 4.87 -11.31
C GLY A 549 4.14 6.27 -11.86
N ARG A 550 3.24 7.20 -11.55
CA ARG A 550 3.27 8.59 -12.01
C ARG A 550 3.68 9.54 -10.87
N PRO A 551 4.10 10.77 -11.17
CA PRO A 551 4.35 11.79 -10.16
C PRO A 551 3.17 11.97 -9.21
N ASN A 552 3.46 11.94 -7.90
CA ASN A 552 2.54 12.45 -6.90
C ASN A 552 2.34 13.95 -7.17
N PRO A 553 1.09 14.45 -7.33
CA PRO A 553 0.82 15.87 -7.62
C PRO A 553 1.41 16.87 -6.61
N GLN A 554 1.76 16.43 -5.40
CA GLN A 554 2.50 17.22 -4.41
C GLN A 554 3.92 17.63 -4.88
N TYR A 555 4.50 16.91 -5.85
CA TYR A 555 5.88 17.10 -6.31
C TYR A 555 5.94 17.37 -7.82
N GLU A 556 6.70 18.40 -8.21
CA GLU A 556 7.03 18.66 -9.61
C GLU A 556 8.24 17.80 -10.03
N VAL A 557 7.99 16.58 -10.49
CA VAL A 557 9.03 15.59 -10.84
C VAL A 557 9.46 15.72 -12.30
N TYR A 558 10.77 15.71 -12.55
CA TYR A 558 11.36 15.70 -13.90
C TYR A 558 12.49 14.66 -14.00
N LEU A 559 12.84 14.30 -15.23
CA LEU A 559 14.09 13.59 -15.55
C LEU A 559 15.07 14.56 -16.21
N VAL A 560 16.31 14.61 -15.71
CA VAL A 560 17.38 15.45 -16.27
C VAL A 560 18.63 14.66 -16.63
N ASP A 561 19.40 15.15 -17.58
CA ASP A 561 20.69 14.60 -17.95
C ASP A 561 21.79 15.05 -16.97
N SER A 562 23.05 14.68 -17.26
CA SER A 562 24.20 15.05 -16.43
C SER A 562 24.52 16.55 -16.39
N LYS A 563 23.86 17.37 -17.24
CA LYS A 563 23.99 18.83 -17.27
C LYS A 563 22.81 19.51 -16.58
N GLY A 564 21.85 18.76 -16.06
CA GLY A 564 20.62 19.30 -15.47
C GLY A 564 19.54 19.66 -16.50
N GLU A 565 19.73 19.28 -17.77
CA GLU A 565 18.74 19.58 -18.83
C GLU A 565 17.69 18.46 -18.92
N PRO A 566 16.40 18.77 -19.14
CA PRO A 566 15.35 17.77 -19.27
C PRO A 566 15.62 16.77 -20.40
N VAL A 567 15.33 15.48 -20.16
CA VAL A 567 15.41 14.42 -21.18
C VAL A 567 14.04 14.12 -21.80
N TYR A 568 14.03 13.56 -23.01
CA TYR A 568 12.78 13.17 -23.69
C TYR A 568 12.21 11.86 -23.13
N PRO A 569 10.90 11.59 -23.32
CA PRO A 569 10.34 10.26 -23.03
C PRO A 569 11.15 9.14 -23.69
N GLY A 570 11.36 8.05 -22.96
CA GLY A 570 12.21 6.92 -23.35
C GLY A 570 13.71 7.09 -23.07
N GLU A 571 14.18 8.29 -22.73
CA GLU A 571 15.57 8.53 -22.36
C GLU A 571 15.78 8.38 -20.84
N VAL A 572 16.95 7.87 -20.45
CA VAL A 572 17.33 7.72 -19.05
C VAL A 572 17.88 9.04 -18.52
N GLY A 573 17.26 9.55 -17.45
CA GLY A 573 17.71 10.72 -16.70
C GLY A 573 17.66 10.50 -15.20
N GLU A 574 18.22 11.43 -14.43
CA GLU A 574 18.06 11.50 -12.98
C GLU A 574 16.69 12.06 -12.62
N ILE A 575 16.01 11.41 -11.66
CA ILE A 575 14.78 11.90 -11.06
C ILE A 575 15.13 13.12 -10.20
N VAL A 576 14.57 14.27 -10.54
CA VAL A 576 14.74 15.51 -9.79
C VAL A 576 13.39 16.12 -9.42
N LEU A 577 13.36 16.85 -8.32
CA LEU A 577 12.18 17.62 -7.90
C LEU A 577 12.45 19.09 -8.17
N ARG A 578 11.54 19.75 -8.91
CA ARG A 578 11.61 21.19 -9.12
C ARG A 578 11.07 21.90 -7.88
N THR A 579 11.85 22.84 -7.36
CA THR A 579 11.63 23.52 -6.08
C THR A 579 11.59 25.04 -6.21
N LYS A 580 11.53 25.55 -7.45
CA LYS A 580 11.43 26.99 -7.76
C LYS A 580 10.27 27.71 -7.05
N LYS A 581 9.16 26.99 -6.80
CA LYS A 581 7.98 27.52 -6.09
C LYS A 581 8.09 27.42 -4.56
N GLY A 582 9.25 27.02 -4.06
CA GLY A 582 9.50 26.72 -2.65
C GLY A 582 9.64 25.23 -2.39
N ARG A 583 9.98 24.90 -1.14
CA ARG A 583 10.07 23.51 -0.67
C ARG A 583 8.67 22.85 -0.69
N PRO A 584 8.47 21.73 -1.40
CA PRO A 584 7.22 20.98 -1.35
C PRO A 584 6.89 20.53 0.07
N CYS A 585 5.59 20.47 0.40
CA CYS A 585 5.14 19.83 1.63
C CYS A 585 5.69 18.40 1.72
N GLY A 586 6.04 17.90 2.89
CA GLY A 586 6.60 16.54 3.04
C GLY A 586 8.08 16.39 2.65
N MET A 587 8.71 17.42 2.09
CA MET A 587 10.15 17.40 1.79
C MET A 587 10.96 17.84 3.01
N PHE A 588 12.11 17.22 3.24
CA PHE A 588 13.04 17.57 4.32
C PHE A 588 13.52 19.03 4.24
N CYS A 589 13.95 19.57 5.37
CA CYS A 589 14.52 20.90 5.52
C CYS A 589 16.00 20.99 5.10
N GLY A 590 16.64 19.84 4.80
CA GLY A 590 18.06 19.72 4.53
C GLY A 590 18.79 18.77 5.49
N TYR A 591 20.10 18.63 5.31
CA TYR A 591 20.95 17.81 6.17
C TYR A 591 21.43 18.60 7.39
N TYR A 592 21.11 18.10 8.59
CA TYR A 592 21.46 18.74 9.85
C TYR A 592 22.97 18.92 9.98
N ARG A 593 23.41 20.15 10.30
CA ARG A 593 24.83 20.55 10.41
C ARG A 593 25.69 20.23 9.17
N ASN A 594 25.07 20.02 8.01
CA ASN A 594 25.77 19.76 6.76
C ASN A 594 25.15 20.55 5.61
N LYS A 595 25.32 21.88 5.68
CA LYS A 595 24.82 22.82 4.67
C LYS A 595 25.43 22.54 3.29
N GLN A 596 26.72 22.23 3.24
CA GLN A 596 27.42 21.90 1.99
C GLN A 596 26.75 20.73 1.27
N LEU A 597 26.51 19.61 1.96
CA LEU A 597 25.85 18.46 1.34
C LEU A 597 24.40 18.77 0.94
N THR A 598 23.74 19.67 1.66
CA THR A 598 22.40 20.14 1.27
C THR A 598 22.46 20.92 -0.03
N GLU A 599 23.43 21.83 -0.18
CA GLU A 599 23.67 22.61 -1.40
C GLU A 599 24.14 21.72 -2.57
N GLU A 600 24.86 20.63 -2.29
CA GLU A 600 25.29 19.65 -3.31
C GLU A 600 24.14 18.86 -3.92
N VAL A 601 23.10 18.54 -3.13
CA VAL A 601 21.91 17.82 -3.65
C VAL A 601 20.75 18.76 -3.98
N TRP A 602 20.84 20.04 -3.60
CA TRP A 602 19.77 21.00 -3.78
C TRP A 602 20.33 22.33 -4.28
N HIS A 603 20.38 22.47 -5.60
CA HIS A 603 20.90 23.64 -6.30
C HIS A 603 20.10 23.89 -7.58
N ASP A 604 20.24 25.07 -8.17
CA ASP A 604 19.60 25.43 -9.45
C ASP A 604 18.08 25.17 -9.49
N ASP A 605 17.38 25.44 -8.38
CA ASP A 605 15.95 25.16 -8.17
C ASP A 605 15.56 23.67 -8.30
N LEU A 606 16.52 22.74 -8.23
CA LEU A 606 16.32 21.30 -8.31
C LEU A 606 16.82 20.60 -7.04
N TYR A 607 16.03 19.67 -6.54
CA TYR A 607 16.52 18.64 -5.61
C TYR A 607 16.85 17.37 -6.40
N HIS A 608 18.11 16.95 -6.30
CA HIS A 608 18.70 15.78 -6.94
C HIS A 608 18.54 14.55 -6.04
N THR A 609 17.75 13.57 -6.51
CA THR A 609 17.51 12.33 -5.74
C THR A 609 18.71 11.37 -5.80
N GLY A 610 19.54 11.46 -6.85
CA GLY A 610 20.57 10.48 -7.18
C GLY A 610 20.04 9.15 -7.74
N ASP A 611 18.74 9.05 -8.01
CA ASP A 611 18.08 7.90 -8.61
C ASP A 611 17.78 8.19 -10.09
N THR A 612 18.00 7.20 -10.97
CA THR A 612 17.76 7.32 -12.41
C THR A 612 16.59 6.47 -12.86
N ALA A 613 15.84 7.01 -13.83
CA ALA A 613 14.71 6.36 -14.44
C ALA A 613 14.57 6.80 -15.91
N TRP A 614 13.72 6.11 -16.66
CA TRP A 614 13.14 6.64 -17.89
C TRP A 614 11.63 6.77 -17.73
N CYS A 615 11.02 7.69 -18.47
CA CYS A 615 9.58 7.95 -18.44
C CYS A 615 8.97 7.56 -19.79
N ASP A 616 7.85 6.84 -19.79
CA ASP A 616 7.14 6.50 -21.01
C ASP A 616 6.25 7.64 -21.52
N GLU A 617 5.66 7.48 -22.71
CA GLU A 617 4.78 8.51 -23.32
C GLU A 617 3.49 8.76 -22.53
N GLU A 618 3.13 7.86 -21.62
CA GLU A 618 1.97 7.96 -20.74
C GLU A 618 2.33 8.50 -19.35
N GLY A 619 3.58 8.91 -19.12
CA GLY A 619 4.04 9.53 -17.88
C GLY A 619 4.43 8.55 -16.76
N TYR A 620 4.59 7.25 -17.06
CA TYR A 620 5.01 6.24 -16.08
C TYR A 620 6.53 6.13 -16.01
N PHE A 621 7.05 6.07 -14.78
CA PHE A 621 8.48 6.07 -14.49
C PHE A 621 8.98 4.65 -14.22
N TRP A 622 10.11 4.30 -14.85
CA TRP A 622 10.73 2.98 -14.75
C TRP A 622 12.12 3.11 -14.14
N TYR A 623 12.33 2.49 -12.99
CA TYR A 623 13.58 2.58 -12.26
C TYR A 623 14.72 1.92 -13.05
N VAL A 624 15.87 2.59 -13.13
CA VAL A 624 17.08 2.05 -13.80
C VAL A 624 18.17 1.70 -12.79
N GLY A 625 18.36 2.55 -11.78
CA GLY A 625 19.41 2.40 -10.78
C GLY A 625 19.84 3.73 -10.19
N ARG A 626 20.81 3.69 -9.27
CA ARG A 626 21.47 4.89 -8.77
C ARG A 626 22.45 5.45 -9.80
N THR A 627 22.65 6.76 -9.81
CA THR A 627 23.61 7.42 -10.71
C THR A 627 25.03 6.88 -10.59
N ASP A 628 25.42 6.38 -9.41
CA ASP A 628 26.71 5.77 -9.11
C ASP A 628 26.79 4.26 -9.38
N ASP A 629 25.67 3.57 -9.59
CA ASP A 629 25.60 2.12 -9.81
C ASP A 629 25.45 1.72 -11.30
N ILE A 630 25.27 2.68 -12.21
CA ILE A 630 25.17 2.40 -13.66
C ILE A 630 26.48 1.82 -14.19
N ILE A 631 26.41 0.61 -14.74
CA ILE A 631 27.56 -0.08 -15.35
C ILE A 631 27.78 0.48 -16.76
N LYS A 632 28.99 0.96 -17.04
CA LYS A 632 29.39 1.46 -18.36
C LYS A 632 30.27 0.42 -19.04
N SER A 633 29.68 -0.41 -19.90
CA SER A 633 30.41 -1.45 -20.65
C SER A 633 30.40 -1.19 -22.14
N SER A 634 31.56 -0.98 -22.75
CA SER A 634 31.71 -0.78 -24.21
C SER A 634 30.83 0.36 -24.78
N GLY A 635 30.58 1.41 -23.99
CA GLY A 635 29.68 2.52 -24.35
C GLY A 635 28.20 2.29 -24.02
N TYR A 636 27.79 1.08 -23.64
CA TYR A 636 26.44 0.80 -23.15
C TYR A 636 26.28 1.19 -21.69
N ARG A 637 25.17 1.86 -21.36
CA ARG A 637 24.71 2.08 -19.98
C ARG A 637 23.80 0.91 -19.60
N ILE A 638 24.22 0.14 -18.60
CA ILE A 638 23.54 -1.08 -18.19
C ILE A 638 23.06 -0.87 -16.76
N GLY A 639 21.73 -0.89 -16.59
CA GLY A 639 21.09 -0.90 -15.27
C GLY A 639 21.28 -2.27 -14.62
N PRO A 640 21.81 -2.37 -13.39
CA PRO A 640 21.96 -3.64 -12.68
C PRO A 640 20.64 -4.40 -12.53
N PHE A 641 19.55 -3.67 -12.24
CA PHE A 641 18.27 -4.24 -11.85
C PHE A 641 17.65 -5.15 -12.93
N GLU A 642 17.72 -4.76 -14.20
CA GLU A 642 17.15 -5.55 -15.31
C GLU A 642 17.74 -6.97 -15.38
N ILE A 643 19.03 -7.10 -15.09
CA ILE A 643 19.71 -8.40 -15.09
C ILE A 643 19.39 -9.16 -13.81
N GLU A 644 19.29 -8.48 -12.66
CA GLU A 644 18.85 -9.07 -11.40
C GLU A 644 17.45 -9.69 -11.54
N SER A 645 16.50 -8.97 -12.17
CA SER A 645 15.14 -9.47 -12.41
C SER A 645 15.12 -10.79 -13.18
N VAL A 646 15.90 -10.89 -14.26
CA VAL A 646 15.99 -12.11 -15.08
C VAL A 646 16.68 -13.25 -14.33
N LEU A 647 17.71 -12.96 -13.54
CA LEU A 647 18.37 -13.97 -12.71
C LEU A 647 17.45 -14.52 -11.62
N MET A 648 16.57 -13.69 -11.06
CA MET A 648 15.62 -14.08 -10.02
C MET A 648 14.49 -15.00 -10.54
N GLU A 649 14.32 -15.16 -11.85
CA GLU A 649 13.41 -16.16 -12.45
C GLU A 649 13.93 -17.61 -12.27
N LEU A 650 15.23 -17.78 -12.02
CA LEU A 650 15.84 -19.10 -11.87
C LEU A 650 15.51 -19.69 -10.48
N PRO A 651 14.95 -20.90 -10.40
CA PRO A 651 14.46 -21.46 -9.13
C PRO A 651 15.57 -21.76 -8.12
N TYR A 652 16.82 -21.85 -8.57
CA TYR A 652 18.00 -22.07 -7.74
C TYR A 652 18.71 -20.78 -7.32
N VAL A 653 18.29 -19.61 -7.79
CA VAL A 653 18.82 -18.31 -7.35
C VAL A 653 18.01 -17.82 -6.15
N LEU A 654 18.66 -17.72 -5.00
CA LEU A 654 18.04 -17.18 -3.78
C LEU A 654 18.08 -15.66 -3.78
N GLU A 655 19.24 -15.08 -4.07
CA GLU A 655 19.49 -13.65 -4.20
C GLU A 655 20.61 -13.41 -5.22
N CYS A 656 20.64 -12.24 -5.83
CA CYS A 656 21.77 -11.83 -6.67
C CYS A 656 22.02 -10.33 -6.60
N ALA A 657 23.25 -9.94 -6.91
CA ALA A 657 23.66 -8.55 -7.05
C ALA A 657 24.46 -8.37 -8.34
N ILE A 658 24.09 -7.37 -9.13
CA ILE A 658 24.80 -7.03 -10.36
C ILE A 658 25.69 -5.81 -10.13
N THR A 659 26.96 -5.94 -10.50
CA THR A 659 27.97 -4.86 -10.39
C THR A 659 28.82 -4.77 -11.64
N GLY A 660 29.42 -3.61 -11.86
CA GLY A 660 30.43 -3.40 -12.90
C GLY A 660 31.80 -3.68 -12.33
N VAL A 661 32.58 -4.55 -12.97
CA VAL A 661 33.99 -4.77 -12.64
C VAL A 661 34.89 -4.23 -13.77
N PRO A 662 36.07 -3.69 -13.47
CA PRO A 662 36.97 -3.16 -14.49
C PRO A 662 37.31 -4.19 -15.58
N ASP A 663 37.32 -3.74 -16.83
CA ASP A 663 37.74 -4.54 -17.99
C ASP A 663 38.66 -3.70 -18.88
N PRO A 664 39.87 -4.17 -19.22
CA PRO A 664 40.85 -3.40 -19.98
C PRO A 664 40.38 -2.91 -21.35
N VAL A 665 39.41 -3.59 -21.96
CA VAL A 665 38.91 -3.32 -23.31
C VAL A 665 37.57 -2.60 -23.27
N ARG A 666 36.71 -2.97 -22.33
CA ARG A 666 35.30 -2.55 -22.27
C ARG A 666 35.04 -1.46 -21.25
N GLY A 667 36.06 -1.01 -20.53
CA GLY A 667 35.93 -0.11 -19.38
C GLY A 667 35.45 -0.89 -18.16
N GLN A 668 34.20 -1.37 -18.21
CA GLN A 668 33.67 -2.34 -17.24
C GLN A 668 32.99 -3.51 -17.96
N VAL A 669 32.83 -4.62 -17.25
CA VAL A 669 31.94 -5.72 -17.64
C VAL A 669 30.97 -6.04 -16.51
N VAL A 670 29.82 -6.61 -16.88
CA VAL A 670 28.78 -7.02 -15.94
C VAL A 670 29.25 -8.25 -15.15
N LYS A 671 29.20 -8.17 -13.82
CA LYS A 671 29.41 -9.27 -12.87
C LYS A 671 28.12 -9.57 -12.13
N ALA A 672 27.76 -10.85 -12.04
CA ALA A 672 26.73 -11.36 -11.16
C ALA A 672 27.34 -12.06 -9.95
N THR A 673 27.01 -11.57 -8.75
CA THR A 673 27.29 -12.24 -7.48
C THR A 673 25.99 -12.89 -7.01
N ILE A 674 25.97 -14.22 -6.85
CA ILE A 674 24.74 -15.02 -6.70
C ILE A 674 24.81 -15.85 -5.42
N VAL A 675 23.73 -15.81 -4.64
CA VAL A 675 23.47 -16.75 -3.54
C VAL A 675 22.49 -17.80 -4.05
N LEU A 676 22.86 -19.07 -3.91
CA LEU A 676 22.02 -20.19 -4.35
C LEU A 676 21.03 -20.62 -3.28
N THR A 677 19.92 -21.24 -3.68
CA THR A 677 18.99 -21.89 -2.75
C THR A 677 19.62 -23.11 -2.06
N ARG A 678 19.14 -23.45 -0.86
CA ARG A 678 19.61 -24.65 -0.14
C ARG A 678 19.42 -25.89 -1.01
N GLY A 679 20.48 -26.67 -1.17
CA GLY A 679 20.49 -27.90 -1.97
C GLY A 679 21.04 -27.72 -3.39
N SER A 680 21.24 -26.49 -3.85
CA SER A 680 21.90 -26.19 -5.13
C SER A 680 23.41 -26.06 -4.93
N VAL A 681 24.21 -26.61 -5.86
CA VAL A 681 25.68 -26.62 -5.77
C VAL A 681 26.31 -25.75 -6.88
N PRO A 682 27.23 -24.84 -6.54
CA PRO A 682 27.99 -24.07 -7.54
C PRO A 682 28.74 -24.97 -8.53
N SER A 683 28.62 -24.71 -9.83
CA SER A 683 29.41 -25.39 -10.87
C SER A 683 29.66 -24.49 -12.08
N GLU A 684 30.64 -24.85 -12.93
CA GLU A 684 30.90 -24.11 -14.18
C GLU A 684 29.76 -24.27 -15.18
N GLU A 685 29.12 -25.44 -15.22
CA GLU A 685 27.93 -25.68 -16.04
C GLU A 685 26.79 -24.73 -15.63
N LEU A 686 26.61 -24.51 -14.32
CA LEU A 686 25.61 -23.59 -13.79
C LEU A 686 25.92 -22.13 -14.18
N LYS A 687 27.20 -21.72 -14.18
CA LYS A 687 27.59 -20.38 -14.67
C LYS A 687 27.23 -20.20 -16.14
N VAL A 688 27.54 -21.20 -16.98
CA VAL A 688 27.24 -21.16 -18.42
C VAL A 688 25.72 -21.15 -18.64
N GLU A 689 24.97 -21.92 -17.86
CA GLU A 689 23.51 -21.91 -17.89
C GLU A 689 22.96 -20.53 -17.56
N ILE A 690 23.40 -19.92 -16.46
CA ILE A 690 23.00 -18.56 -16.04
C ILE A 690 23.31 -17.54 -17.13
N GLN A 691 24.53 -17.58 -17.69
CA GLN A 691 24.94 -16.67 -18.77
C GLN A 691 24.07 -16.83 -20.01
N ARG A 692 23.77 -18.08 -20.40
CA ARG A 692 22.89 -18.39 -21.53
C ARG A 692 21.47 -17.91 -21.25
N TYR A 693 20.94 -18.17 -20.06
CA TYR A 693 19.60 -17.78 -19.64
C TYR A 693 19.39 -16.27 -19.75
N VAL A 694 20.36 -15.47 -19.29
CA VAL A 694 20.32 -14.00 -19.40
C VAL A 694 20.47 -13.55 -20.85
N LYS A 695 21.35 -14.17 -21.64
CA LYS A 695 21.51 -13.84 -23.08
C LYS A 695 20.25 -14.08 -23.91
N GLU A 696 19.45 -15.07 -23.55
CA GLU A 696 18.22 -15.43 -24.28
C GLU A 696 17.05 -14.51 -23.93
N ARG A 697 17.07 -13.87 -22.74
CA ARG A 697 15.97 -13.03 -22.23
C ARG A 697 16.25 -11.54 -22.20
N THR A 698 17.51 -11.14 -22.37
CA THR A 698 17.93 -9.73 -22.39
C THR A 698 18.72 -9.43 -23.65
N ALA A 699 18.96 -8.14 -23.92
CA ALA A 699 19.87 -7.77 -25.01
C ALA A 699 21.27 -8.38 -24.78
N PRO A 700 21.91 -9.03 -25.78
CA PRO A 700 23.14 -9.82 -25.58
C PRO A 700 24.36 -9.07 -25.05
N TYR A 701 24.32 -7.74 -24.91
CA TYR A 701 25.39 -6.96 -24.27
C TYR A 701 25.23 -6.85 -22.74
N LYS A 702 24.06 -7.22 -22.18
CA LYS A 702 23.74 -7.11 -20.75
C LYS A 702 24.11 -8.33 -19.92
N TYR A 703 24.37 -9.48 -20.55
CA TYR A 703 24.65 -10.72 -19.80
C TYR A 703 25.88 -10.60 -18.88
N PRO A 704 25.87 -11.27 -17.71
CA PRO A 704 26.99 -11.26 -16.78
C PRO A 704 28.17 -12.02 -17.38
N ARG A 705 29.25 -11.31 -17.71
CA ARG A 705 30.50 -11.92 -18.19
C ARG A 705 31.25 -12.63 -17.06
N VAL A 706 31.01 -12.20 -15.83
CA VAL A 706 31.55 -12.82 -14.61
C VAL A 706 30.37 -13.31 -13.77
N VAL A 707 30.44 -14.55 -13.30
CA VAL A 707 29.48 -15.13 -12.34
C VAL A 707 30.26 -15.66 -11.16
N GLU A 708 29.93 -15.16 -9.97
CA GLU A 708 30.52 -15.56 -8.70
C GLU A 708 29.41 -16.07 -7.77
N PHE A 709 29.63 -17.24 -7.16
CA PHE A 709 28.72 -17.76 -6.15
C PHE A 709 29.26 -17.45 -4.77
N VAL A 710 28.40 -16.96 -3.89
CA VAL A 710 28.73 -16.59 -2.50
C VAL A 710 27.67 -17.16 -1.56
N ASP A 711 28.05 -17.35 -0.30
CA ASP A 711 27.12 -17.82 0.73
C ASP A 711 26.12 -16.72 1.13
N GLU A 712 26.54 -15.45 1.08
CA GLU A 712 25.71 -14.28 1.40
C GLU A 712 26.16 -13.02 0.64
N LEU A 713 25.23 -12.08 0.43
CA LEU A 713 25.53 -10.75 -0.10
C LEU A 713 25.74 -9.75 1.04
N PRO A 714 26.69 -8.80 0.92
CA PRO A 714 26.85 -7.74 1.90
C PRO A 714 25.60 -6.85 1.90
N LYS A 715 25.00 -6.65 3.07
CA LYS A 715 23.77 -5.87 3.24
C LYS A 715 23.96 -4.79 4.29
N THR A 716 23.17 -3.72 4.18
CA THR A 716 22.95 -2.77 5.26
C THR A 716 22.15 -3.45 6.37
N ILE A 717 22.07 -2.80 7.52
CA ILE A 717 21.19 -3.17 8.63
C ILE A 717 19.71 -3.24 8.18
N SER A 718 19.32 -2.47 7.15
CA SER A 718 18.00 -2.54 6.51
C SER A 718 17.81 -3.71 5.53
N GLY A 719 18.82 -4.56 5.34
CA GLY A 719 18.78 -5.64 4.35
C GLY A 719 19.05 -5.22 2.91
N LYS A 720 19.37 -3.95 2.62
CA LYS A 720 19.71 -3.48 1.27
C LYS A 720 21.11 -3.92 0.87
N ILE A 721 21.27 -4.49 -0.32
CA ILE A 721 22.58 -4.93 -0.84
C ILE A 721 23.55 -3.74 -0.96
N ARG A 722 24.75 -3.87 -0.41
CA ARG A 722 25.83 -2.87 -0.48
C ARG A 722 26.73 -3.12 -1.70
N ARG A 723 26.28 -2.67 -2.88
CA ARG A 723 27.00 -2.87 -4.15
C ARG A 723 28.39 -2.23 -4.19
N VAL A 724 28.63 -1.15 -3.43
CA VAL A 724 29.95 -0.51 -3.30
C VAL A 724 30.98 -1.50 -2.75
N GLU A 725 30.66 -2.24 -1.69
CA GLU A 725 31.58 -3.22 -1.11
C GLU A 725 31.87 -4.38 -2.07
N LEU A 726 30.86 -4.79 -2.85
CA LEU A 726 31.03 -5.79 -3.90
C LEU A 726 31.93 -5.29 -5.05
N ARG A 727 31.95 -3.98 -5.33
CA ARG A 727 32.88 -3.38 -6.30
C ARG A 727 34.28 -3.31 -5.74
N GLU A 728 34.44 -2.77 -4.52
CA GLU A 728 35.73 -2.54 -3.87
C GLU A 728 36.54 -3.83 -3.63
N LYS A 729 35.88 -4.96 -3.38
CA LYS A 729 36.56 -6.28 -3.27
C LYS A 729 37.30 -6.70 -4.55
N HIS A 730 37.04 -6.05 -5.68
CA HIS A 730 37.61 -6.41 -6.99
C HIS A 730 38.14 -5.19 -7.78
N SER A 731 38.28 -4.04 -7.11
CA SER A 731 38.89 -2.81 -7.64
C SER A 731 40.41 -2.88 -7.67
#